data_AF-A0A395MVR4-F1
#
_entry.id   AF-A0A395MVR4-F1
#
_cell.length_a   1.000
_cell.length_b   1.000
_cell.length_c   1.000
_cell.angle_alpha   90.00
_cell.angle_beta   90.00
_cell.angle_gamma   90.00
#
_symmetry.space_group_name_H-M   'P 1'
#
loop_
_entity.id
_entity.type
_entity.pdbx_description
1 polymer ?
#
loop_
_entity_poly.entity_id
_entity_poly.type
_entity_poly.pdbx_seq_one_letter_code
_entity_poly.pdbx_strand_id
1 'polypeptide(L)'
;MIPDTSSIAGYTIFREEPNDAAPDLSSIEHTHPLDPLSIDEIRAATKIIRSYASPKTLKFNCLTLREPLKAEYSAFKARTGPRPARRAFAIVIERGNGQVSEVIANIREGKVEEWKNVSDVGPTLTLEDLDVCERIARKDPRVIRACEELGITDMEKIFIDAWAIGFDDRWGYERRLQQGLVYYRASPNDNQYAHPLDFSVVLDTEKEEVLAVDVRLVNGERTKIPLTSHNYMPEFIGENYIDGTLKPINITQPQGVSFRMRGNEISWAGYKMHIGFNYREGIVLSDVRMEDHHEHRERTLFNRISVVEMVVPYGNPDPPHHRKHAFDVGEYGTGLMTNSLKLGCDCKGAIHYLDAVMATGDGDPAVIKNAICIHEEDNGLLYKHTDYRDGSVISARDRKLIISQIITAANYEYGFYHTFTLDGTYKLEIKLTGMLNTYCMHPSETAAPYGTEVAPTINAHNHQHIFSLRVDPEVDGPNNTVVQNDALPSEAEVGSAENPYGNGFYAKNTPYKTSKEASSNYSHETQRSWAITNPNSINPSAKKPVAYKILNNNCPPLLAKPGSVVYNRAAFARKSLWVTPYKDYEIFPAGDYVCQSTGIENHPHNSNIVDWVNRDGNIENTDIVCYIQFGLTHFPRTEDFPVMPAEPVSVMLRASNFYQKNPGLWVPPSALCVDAASKDAFGEKKEEGGSCCAVSVVQSETSSPVESEATSTALFETSLTLSTEALSTDPTSEPLVETTPTTLIETTSTDVIETTATTEATTSAVLTEEKSTALATSTTTGAPTCVETQVVVNPGFDDNTSGRPWIHTGDTIQEVVASSPNSLGIIVGKGDGGLLRQELHNLKGNYKFSFRWTIAEVDQLLGDFSCTVQPKVGDTELPVIIPGPMDIGTDFKLATGTWSTESLVDLASLSIRVDCTGRYYRMKYRFDDITLTSVCDDDAEPLIASTTLLETTPTTLAETASTTLVETTHTTTEATTTAVLSEESSTTLAASTTSTEAEACIETQVIVNPGFDDNRNGGPWGYVGDNFGLDNVPYYSAPHSLRVIIYPSDSDHMISQTLRNLNGKYALSYRFKVQEAVNDRGFMCSVRPKIGDTFLQAAYLDQLSDPFVEGTGEWSTVDDVDQTEFKLIIGCFGQFEGLQLHFDDITLTEVCDTDLKPKIE
;
A
#
# COMPACT_ATOMS: atom_id res chain seq x y z
N MET A 1 31.07 -29.26 22.66
CA MET A 1 29.91 -28.36 22.60
C MET A 1 28.66 -29.14 22.98
N ILE A 2 27.92 -28.65 23.97
CA ILE A 2 26.62 -29.19 24.38
C ILE A 2 25.53 -28.34 23.72
N PRO A 3 24.61 -28.92 22.94
CA PRO A 3 23.48 -28.18 22.40
C PRO A 3 22.48 -27.88 23.52
N ASP A 4 22.12 -26.60 23.66
CA ASP A 4 21.08 -26.10 24.55
C ASP A 4 19.96 -25.50 23.71
N THR A 5 18.77 -26.11 23.82
CA THR A 5 17.55 -25.67 23.12
C THR A 5 16.51 -25.09 24.09
N SER A 6 16.90 -24.83 25.33
CA SER A 6 16.00 -24.45 26.43
C SER A 6 16.15 -23.01 26.88
N SER A 7 17.33 -22.40 26.71
CA SER A 7 17.57 -21.03 27.18
C SER A 7 16.92 -19.95 26.33
N ILE A 8 16.91 -20.13 25.01
CA ILE A 8 16.24 -19.22 24.06
C ILE A 8 15.37 -20.07 23.15
N ALA A 9 14.07 -19.81 23.14
CA ALA A 9 13.12 -20.56 22.33
C ALA A 9 13.47 -20.44 20.83
N GLY A 10 13.43 -21.56 20.11
CA GLY A 10 13.76 -21.61 18.67
C GLY A 10 15.26 -21.69 18.34
N TYR A 11 16.14 -21.48 19.33
CA TYR A 11 17.59 -21.47 19.12
C TYR A 11 18.21 -22.81 19.57
N THR A 12 19.30 -23.20 18.91
CA THR A 12 20.23 -24.23 19.41
C THR A 12 21.56 -23.56 19.74
N ILE A 13 21.83 -23.37 21.02
CA ILE A 13 23.05 -22.72 21.53
C ILE A 13 24.13 -23.79 21.72
N PHE A 14 25.34 -23.55 21.22
CA PHE A 14 26.47 -24.46 21.35
C PHE A 14 27.46 -23.93 22.39
N ARG A 15 27.26 -24.32 23.65
CA ARG A 15 28.11 -23.86 24.75
C ARG A 15 29.49 -24.52 24.70
N GLU A 16 30.53 -23.72 24.94
CA GLU A 16 31.92 -24.18 24.97
C GLU A 16 32.27 -24.85 26.31
N GLU A 17 32.86 -26.06 26.24
CA GLU A 17 33.35 -26.82 27.40
C GLU A 17 34.88 -26.74 27.55
N PRO A 18 35.44 -26.88 28.77
CA PRO A 18 36.90 -26.79 28.99
C PRO A 18 37.76 -27.77 28.18
N ASN A 19 37.17 -28.88 27.71
CA ASN A 19 37.84 -29.92 26.93
C ASN A 19 37.45 -29.90 25.45
N ASP A 20 36.71 -28.89 24.98
CA ASP A 20 36.34 -28.80 23.57
C ASP A 20 37.57 -28.60 22.69
N ALA A 21 37.54 -29.21 21.49
CA ALA A 21 38.57 -29.00 20.49
C ALA A 21 38.64 -27.51 20.11
N ALA A 22 39.85 -27.04 19.80
CA ALA A 22 40.06 -25.69 19.30
C ALA A 22 39.21 -25.47 18.03
N PRO A 23 38.67 -24.25 17.80
CA PRO A 23 37.89 -23.95 16.61
C PRO A 23 38.64 -24.30 15.32
N ASP A 24 37.99 -25.02 14.40
CA ASP A 24 38.58 -25.35 13.10
C ASP A 24 38.34 -24.21 12.11
N LEU A 25 39.40 -23.47 11.81
CA LEU A 25 39.37 -22.31 10.90
C LEU A 25 39.84 -22.67 9.48
N SER A 26 40.05 -23.96 9.17
CA SER A 26 40.54 -24.39 7.85
C SER A 26 39.56 -24.08 6.72
N SER A 27 38.25 -24.01 7.00
CA SER A 27 37.20 -23.72 6.03
C SER A 27 37.22 -22.27 5.50
N ILE A 28 37.82 -21.32 6.25
CA ILE A 28 37.86 -19.89 5.90
C ILE A 28 38.46 -19.64 4.50
N GLU A 29 39.38 -20.48 4.04
CA GLU A 29 40.00 -20.34 2.71
C GLU A 29 39.02 -20.65 1.56
N HIS A 30 37.95 -21.38 1.85
CA HIS A 30 36.96 -21.84 0.87
C HIS A 30 35.60 -21.15 1.00
N THR A 31 35.33 -20.49 2.12
CA THR A 31 34.11 -19.70 2.39
C THR A 31 33.95 -18.54 1.39
N HIS A 32 32.75 -18.07 1.10
CA HIS A 32 32.58 -16.82 0.37
C HIS A 32 32.86 -15.62 1.31
N PRO A 33 33.53 -14.52 0.90
CA PRO A 33 33.87 -13.42 1.82
C PRO A 33 32.67 -12.76 2.52
N LEU A 34 31.49 -12.86 1.91
CA LEU A 34 30.22 -12.33 2.43
C LEU A 34 29.42 -13.34 3.25
N ASP A 35 29.85 -14.61 3.36
CA ASP A 35 29.12 -15.59 4.18
C ASP A 35 29.07 -15.12 5.65
N PRO A 36 27.96 -15.29 6.36
CA PRO A 36 27.91 -15.02 7.81
C PRO A 36 29.00 -15.77 8.58
N LEU A 37 29.29 -15.33 9.81
CA LEU A 37 30.25 -16.05 10.66
C LEU A 37 29.71 -17.45 10.99
N SER A 38 30.56 -18.45 10.84
CA SER A 38 30.28 -19.82 11.27
C SER A 38 30.39 -19.98 12.80
N ILE A 39 29.93 -21.14 13.30
CA ILE A 39 30.03 -21.52 14.72
C ILE A 39 31.48 -21.39 15.22
N ASP A 40 32.46 -21.91 14.49
CA ASP A 40 33.87 -21.88 14.89
C ASP A 40 34.48 -20.48 14.77
N GLU A 41 34.05 -19.67 13.79
CA GLU A 41 34.47 -18.27 13.67
C GLU A 41 33.96 -17.42 14.84
N ILE A 42 32.72 -17.64 15.31
CA ILE A 42 32.17 -16.98 16.49
C ILE A 42 32.96 -17.37 17.74
N ARG A 43 33.22 -18.67 17.97
CA ARG A 43 34.05 -19.13 19.09
C ARG A 43 35.44 -18.50 19.09
N ALA A 44 36.09 -18.49 17.92
CA ALA A 44 37.40 -17.88 17.78
C ALA A 44 37.38 -16.38 18.07
N ALA A 45 36.42 -15.63 17.51
CA ALA A 45 36.28 -14.20 17.75
C ALA A 45 35.99 -13.89 19.23
N THR A 46 35.08 -14.62 19.87
CA THR A 46 34.78 -14.49 21.31
C THR A 46 36.05 -14.67 22.14
N LYS A 47 36.86 -15.70 21.85
CA LYS A 47 38.12 -15.95 22.56
C LYS A 47 39.15 -14.84 22.36
N ILE A 48 39.30 -14.33 21.13
CA ILE A 48 40.20 -13.22 20.80
C ILE A 48 39.81 -11.97 21.61
N ILE A 49 38.52 -11.62 21.60
CA ILE A 49 37.99 -10.42 22.27
C ILE A 49 38.12 -10.53 23.79
N ARG A 50 37.74 -11.67 24.38
CA ARG A 50 37.87 -11.92 25.84
C ARG A 50 39.33 -11.88 26.29
N SER A 51 40.24 -12.46 25.51
CA SER A 51 41.68 -12.46 25.82
C SER A 51 42.26 -11.05 25.82
N TYR A 52 41.86 -10.22 24.85
CA TYR A 52 42.28 -8.82 24.76
C TYR A 52 41.76 -7.97 25.92
N ALA A 53 40.51 -8.19 26.34
CA ALA A 53 39.86 -7.39 27.37
C ALA A 53 40.18 -7.83 28.82
N SER A 54 40.82 -8.98 29.01
CA SER A 54 41.11 -9.53 30.35
C SER A 54 41.84 -8.51 31.25
N PRO A 55 41.43 -8.34 32.52
CA PRO A 55 40.49 -9.17 33.29
C PRO A 55 39.01 -8.72 33.25
N LYS A 56 38.60 -7.87 32.29
CA LYS A 56 37.22 -7.39 32.20
C LYS A 56 36.24 -8.54 31.96
N THR A 57 35.05 -8.43 32.54
CA THR A 57 33.93 -9.33 32.23
C THR A 57 33.01 -8.65 31.23
N LEU A 58 32.81 -9.29 30.08
CA LEU A 58 32.02 -8.74 28.98
C LEU A 58 30.71 -9.50 28.81
N LYS A 59 29.69 -8.78 28.33
CA LYS A 59 28.48 -9.30 27.70
C LYS A 59 28.52 -8.90 26.23
N PHE A 60 28.33 -9.84 25.32
CA PHE A 60 28.27 -9.58 23.88
C PHE A 60 26.84 -9.17 23.53
N ASN A 61 26.65 -7.93 23.09
CA ASN A 61 25.36 -7.49 22.58
C ASN A 61 25.12 -8.03 21.17
N CYS A 62 26.17 -8.01 20.34
CA CYS A 62 26.21 -8.70 19.07
C CYS A 62 27.63 -9.12 18.75
N LEU A 63 27.78 -10.15 17.91
CA LEU A 63 29.02 -10.57 17.29
C LEU A 63 28.67 -11.11 15.91
N THR A 64 29.02 -10.35 14.88
CA THR A 64 28.59 -10.58 13.49
C THR A 64 29.75 -10.39 12.51
N LEU A 65 29.57 -10.78 11.25
CA LEU A 65 30.53 -10.51 10.20
C LEU A 65 30.72 -8.98 10.07
N ARG A 66 31.98 -8.54 10.04
CA ARG A 66 32.31 -7.23 9.47
C ARG A 66 32.45 -7.42 7.97
N GLU A 67 31.40 -7.08 7.22
CA GLU A 67 31.44 -7.18 5.75
C GLU A 67 32.70 -6.47 5.22
N PRO A 68 33.40 -7.08 4.23
CA PRO A 68 34.51 -6.43 3.55
C PRO A 68 34.12 -5.06 3.00
N LEU A 69 35.09 -4.15 2.91
CA LEU A 69 34.87 -2.88 2.20
C LEU A 69 34.45 -3.17 0.75
N LYS A 70 33.54 -2.38 0.18
CA LYS A 70 33.06 -2.62 -1.20
C LYS A 70 34.22 -2.66 -2.20
N ALA A 71 35.19 -1.77 -2.05
CA ALA A 71 36.40 -1.76 -2.89
C ALA A 71 37.24 -3.04 -2.77
N GLU A 72 37.39 -3.60 -1.56
CA GLU A 72 38.13 -4.85 -1.33
C GLU A 72 37.39 -6.05 -1.94
N TYR A 73 36.07 -6.13 -1.73
CA TYR A 73 35.24 -7.19 -2.31
C TYR A 73 35.25 -7.15 -3.84
N SER A 74 35.06 -5.96 -4.43
CA SER A 74 35.09 -5.78 -5.88
C SER A 74 36.44 -6.15 -6.49
N ALA A 75 37.54 -5.78 -5.85
CA ALA A 75 38.88 -6.17 -6.31
C ALA A 75 39.11 -7.69 -6.21
N PHE A 76 38.65 -8.33 -5.13
CA PHE A 76 38.70 -9.78 -4.97
C PHE A 76 37.88 -10.51 -6.05
N LYS A 77 36.63 -10.10 -6.25
CA LYS A 77 35.72 -10.67 -7.26
C LYS A 77 36.29 -10.53 -8.67
N ALA A 78 36.91 -9.38 -8.97
CA ALA A 78 37.60 -9.12 -10.23
C ALA A 78 38.95 -9.86 -10.36
N ARG A 79 39.41 -10.56 -9.32
CA ARG A 79 40.73 -11.23 -9.24
C ARG A 79 41.91 -10.28 -9.42
N THR A 80 41.72 -8.99 -9.10
CA THR A 80 42.74 -7.94 -9.16
C THR A 80 43.30 -7.59 -7.77
N GLY A 81 42.58 -7.96 -6.70
CA GLY A 81 42.99 -7.81 -5.31
C GLY A 81 43.11 -9.14 -4.56
N PRO A 82 43.69 -9.13 -3.36
CA PRO A 82 43.74 -10.30 -2.49
C PRO A 82 42.34 -10.64 -1.97
N ARG A 83 42.20 -11.84 -1.38
CA ARG A 83 41.02 -12.18 -0.59
C ARG A 83 40.87 -11.21 0.58
N PRO A 84 39.68 -10.63 0.84
CA PRO A 84 39.50 -9.72 1.95
C PRO A 84 39.75 -10.41 3.29
N ALA A 85 40.26 -9.65 4.26
CA ALA A 85 40.48 -10.20 5.59
C ALA A 85 39.15 -10.55 6.28
N ARG A 86 39.12 -11.70 6.96
CA ARG A 86 37.94 -12.20 7.63
C ARG A 86 37.84 -11.60 9.04
N ARG A 87 36.92 -10.66 9.21
CA ARG A 87 36.76 -9.86 10.43
C ARG A 87 35.40 -10.07 11.07
N ALA A 88 35.38 -10.11 12.40
CA ALA A 88 34.16 -10.01 13.19
C ALA A 88 34.02 -8.59 13.75
N PHE A 89 32.79 -8.08 13.75
CA PHE A 89 32.39 -6.88 14.48
C PHE A 89 31.57 -7.29 15.70
N ALA A 90 31.87 -6.71 16.85
CA ALA A 90 31.12 -6.93 18.08
C ALA A 90 30.77 -5.60 18.75
N ILE A 91 29.58 -5.57 19.34
CA ILE A 91 29.22 -4.59 20.38
C ILE A 91 29.30 -5.34 21.70
N VAL A 92 30.10 -4.85 22.63
CA VAL A 92 30.27 -5.46 23.96
C VAL A 92 29.88 -4.47 25.06
N ILE A 93 29.30 -4.99 26.13
CA ILE A 93 28.93 -4.26 27.35
C ILE A 93 29.80 -4.80 28.49
N GLU A 94 30.52 -3.93 29.18
CA GLU A 94 31.30 -4.30 30.36
C GLU A 94 30.36 -4.51 31.56
N ARG A 95 30.33 -5.73 32.11
CA ARG A 95 29.47 -6.06 33.25
C ARG A 95 29.92 -5.28 34.48
N GLY A 96 28.96 -4.64 35.17
CA GLY A 96 29.18 -3.90 36.42
C GLY A 96 29.19 -2.38 36.27
N ASN A 97 29.67 -1.83 35.15
CA ASN A 97 29.62 -0.38 34.86
C ASN A 97 28.82 -0.01 33.61
N GLY A 98 28.48 -0.98 32.74
CA GLY A 98 27.65 -0.75 31.56
C GLY A 98 28.36 -0.07 30.39
N GLN A 99 29.70 0.08 30.43
CA GLN A 99 30.45 0.70 29.34
C GLN A 99 30.29 -0.12 28.05
N VAL A 100 29.85 0.55 26.98
CA VAL A 100 29.67 -0.04 25.65
C VAL A 100 30.94 0.17 24.82
N SER A 101 31.33 -0.82 24.01
CA SER A 101 32.45 -0.71 23.07
C SER A 101 32.18 -1.46 21.76
N GLU A 102 32.66 -0.89 20.66
CA GLU A 102 32.78 -1.53 19.35
C GLU A 102 34.14 -2.23 19.26
N VAL A 103 34.15 -3.46 18.76
CA VAL A 103 35.37 -4.25 18.61
C VAL A 103 35.42 -4.87 17.23
N ILE A 104 36.56 -4.69 16.54
CA ILE A 104 36.86 -5.38 15.29
C ILE A 104 37.96 -6.42 15.56
N ALA A 105 37.63 -7.69 15.38
CA ALA A 105 38.55 -8.80 15.57
C ALA A 105 38.90 -9.44 14.22
N ASN A 106 40.20 -9.56 13.92
CA ASN A 106 40.68 -10.32 12.77
C ASN A 106 40.83 -11.79 13.18
N ILE A 107 39.95 -12.63 12.64
CA ILE A 107 39.81 -14.03 13.06
C ILE A 107 41.05 -14.83 12.67
N ARG A 108 41.60 -14.59 11.48
CA ARG A 108 42.76 -15.32 10.97
C ARG A 108 44.04 -14.93 11.69
N GLU A 109 44.22 -13.64 11.98
CA GLU A 109 45.40 -13.15 12.68
C GLU A 109 45.33 -13.35 14.21
N GLY A 110 44.15 -13.72 14.73
CA GLY A 110 43.98 -14.00 16.15
C GLY A 110 44.10 -12.77 17.04
N LYS A 111 43.75 -11.57 16.53
CA LYS A 111 43.96 -10.29 17.24
C LYS A 111 42.77 -9.34 17.11
N VAL A 112 42.62 -8.45 18.10
CA VAL A 112 41.76 -7.27 18.01
C VAL A 112 42.50 -6.19 17.20
N GLU A 113 41.86 -5.69 16.15
CA GLU A 113 42.39 -4.59 15.32
C GLU A 113 41.92 -3.23 15.82
N GLU A 114 40.69 -3.16 16.32
CA GLU A 114 40.10 -1.92 16.85
C GLU A 114 39.28 -2.21 18.10
N TRP A 115 39.44 -1.35 19.11
CA TRP A 115 38.58 -1.29 20.29
C TRP A 115 38.20 0.17 20.53
N LYS A 116 36.93 0.49 20.38
CA LYS A 116 36.41 1.86 20.46
C LYS A 116 35.30 1.94 21.50
N ASN A 117 35.54 2.70 22.56
CA ASN A 117 34.50 2.99 23.55
C ASN A 117 33.47 3.94 22.92
N VAL A 118 32.18 3.68 23.19
CA VAL A 118 31.07 4.53 22.79
C VAL A 118 30.26 4.92 24.03
N SER A 119 29.86 6.18 24.12
CA SER A 119 29.06 6.72 25.21
C SER A 119 27.72 7.23 24.71
N ASP A 120 26.78 7.44 25.64
CA ASP A 120 25.46 8.03 25.38
C ASP A 120 24.66 7.27 24.32
N VAL A 121 24.76 5.93 24.37
CA VAL A 121 24.11 5.01 23.43
C VAL A 121 23.46 3.84 24.17
N GLY A 122 22.33 3.37 23.66
CA GLY A 122 21.68 2.11 24.07
C GLY A 122 21.80 1.06 22.96
N PRO A 123 22.56 -0.03 23.17
CA PRO A 123 22.59 -1.15 22.24
C PRO A 123 21.27 -1.90 22.15
N THR A 124 21.01 -2.54 21.00
CA THR A 124 19.84 -3.40 20.69
C THR A 124 19.50 -4.36 21.83
N LEU A 125 18.26 -4.42 22.29
CA LEU A 125 17.81 -5.39 23.28
C LEU A 125 17.76 -6.78 22.65
N THR A 126 18.66 -7.66 23.10
CA THR A 126 18.69 -9.06 22.70
C THR A 126 17.53 -9.85 23.33
N LEU A 127 17.23 -11.04 22.84
CA LEU A 127 16.20 -11.90 23.46
C LEU A 127 16.50 -12.19 24.94
N GLU A 128 17.78 -12.32 25.31
CA GLU A 128 18.21 -12.48 26.71
C GLU A 128 18.00 -11.20 27.54
N ASP A 129 18.11 -10.01 26.92
CA ASP A 129 17.78 -8.75 27.58
C ASP A 129 16.28 -8.65 27.87
N LEU A 130 15.43 -9.07 26.94
CA LEU A 130 13.98 -8.99 27.04
C LEU A 130 13.41 -9.89 28.17
N ASP A 131 14.00 -11.07 28.40
CA ASP A 131 13.62 -11.99 29.50
C ASP A 131 13.71 -11.31 30.89
N VAL A 132 14.68 -10.41 31.07
CA VAL A 132 14.92 -9.71 32.36
C VAL A 132 13.64 -9.03 32.84
N CYS A 133 12.86 -8.45 31.92
CA CYS A 133 11.69 -7.67 32.27
C CYS A 133 10.66 -8.48 33.05
N GLU A 134 10.18 -9.57 32.46
CA GLU A 134 9.14 -10.40 33.07
C GLU A 134 9.66 -11.09 34.34
N ARG A 135 10.87 -11.67 34.26
CA ARG A 135 11.49 -12.42 35.35
C ARG A 135 11.67 -11.60 36.63
N ILE A 136 12.01 -10.33 36.50
CA ILE A 136 12.22 -9.42 37.63
C ILE A 136 10.90 -8.77 38.06
N ALA A 137 10.10 -8.27 37.12
CA ALA A 137 8.86 -7.56 37.43
C ALA A 137 7.85 -8.44 38.18
N ARG A 138 7.72 -9.73 37.83
CA ARG A 138 6.83 -10.68 38.55
C ARG A 138 7.14 -10.82 40.05
N LYS A 139 8.37 -10.50 40.47
CA LYS A 139 8.84 -10.61 41.86
C LYS A 139 8.90 -9.27 42.59
N ASP A 140 8.69 -8.16 41.89
CA ASP A 140 8.79 -6.82 42.49
C ASP A 140 7.57 -6.52 43.37
N PRO A 141 7.75 -6.11 44.64
CA PRO A 141 6.64 -5.83 45.54
C PRO A 141 5.67 -4.73 45.06
N ARG A 142 6.11 -3.78 44.22
CA ARG A 142 5.23 -2.74 43.66
C ARG A 142 4.34 -3.30 42.56
N VAL A 143 4.88 -4.18 41.71
CA VAL A 143 4.11 -4.87 40.66
C VAL A 143 3.09 -5.81 41.28
N ILE A 144 3.49 -6.59 42.29
CA ILE A 144 2.59 -7.47 43.03
C ILE A 144 1.43 -6.68 43.64
N ARG A 145 1.70 -5.53 44.28
CA ARG A 145 0.63 -4.66 44.80
C ARG A 145 -0.30 -4.13 43.71
N ALA A 146 0.24 -3.71 42.57
CA ALA A 146 -0.57 -3.23 41.44
C ALA A 146 -1.50 -4.33 40.89
N CYS A 147 -1.04 -5.59 40.91
CA CYS A 147 -1.84 -6.78 40.57
C CYS A 147 -2.89 -7.10 41.65
N GLU A 148 -2.54 -7.06 42.93
CA GLU A 148 -3.45 -7.32 44.06
C GLU A 148 -4.62 -6.34 44.09
N GLU A 149 -4.37 -5.07 43.78
CA GLU A 149 -5.41 -4.03 43.63
C GLU A 149 -6.41 -4.33 42.49
N LEU A 150 -6.02 -5.11 41.48
CA LEU A 150 -6.90 -5.63 40.43
C LEU A 150 -7.51 -7.00 40.76
N GLY A 151 -7.24 -7.54 41.96
CA GLY A 151 -7.70 -8.85 42.41
C GLY A 151 -6.85 -10.03 41.92
N ILE A 152 -5.66 -9.78 41.37
CA ILE A 152 -4.75 -10.84 40.91
C ILE A 152 -3.77 -11.17 42.03
N THR A 153 -3.80 -12.42 42.50
CA THR A 153 -2.89 -12.93 43.54
C THR A 153 -1.88 -13.94 43.02
N ASP A 154 -2.14 -14.50 41.83
CA ASP A 154 -1.28 -15.48 41.18
C ASP A 154 -0.42 -14.80 40.10
N MET A 155 0.84 -14.51 40.45
CA MET A 155 1.77 -13.84 39.55
C MET A 155 2.24 -14.75 38.39
N GLU A 156 2.01 -16.06 38.43
CA GLU A 156 2.32 -16.95 37.30
C GLU A 156 1.40 -16.68 36.09
N LYS A 157 0.27 -16.00 36.32
CA LYS A 157 -0.70 -15.59 35.29
C LYS A 157 -0.42 -14.22 34.67
N ILE A 158 0.56 -13.49 35.18
CA ILE A 158 0.92 -12.16 34.68
C ILE A 158 1.96 -12.33 33.59
N PHE A 159 1.72 -11.85 32.38
CA PHE A 159 2.68 -11.89 31.29
C PHE A 159 3.12 -10.47 30.94
N ILE A 160 4.38 -10.30 30.54
CA ILE A 160 4.93 -8.97 30.27
C ILE A 160 5.68 -8.98 28.96
N ASP A 161 5.14 -8.25 27.98
CA ASP A 161 5.87 -7.98 26.75
C ASP A 161 6.90 -6.88 27.05
N ALA A 162 8.16 -7.27 26.99
CA ALA A 162 9.31 -6.41 27.22
C ALA A 162 9.62 -5.59 25.96
N TRP A 163 9.64 -4.27 26.10
CA TRP A 163 9.87 -3.33 25.00
C TRP A 163 11.03 -2.42 25.34
N ALA A 164 11.73 -1.93 24.32
CA ALA A 164 12.57 -0.75 24.49
C ALA A 164 11.74 0.39 25.08
N ILE A 165 12.32 1.16 25.99
CA ILE A 165 11.63 2.30 26.59
C ILE A 165 11.27 3.38 25.56
N GLY A 166 11.87 3.34 24.37
CA GLY A 166 11.83 4.40 23.37
C GLY A 166 12.56 5.63 23.89
N PHE A 167 11.84 6.49 24.61
CA PHE A 167 12.39 7.64 25.33
C PHE A 167 11.53 7.93 26.56
N ASP A 168 12.16 8.25 27.68
CA ASP A 168 11.51 8.66 28.93
C ASP A 168 12.39 9.70 29.61
N ASP A 169 11.85 10.86 29.95
CA ASP A 169 12.60 12.01 30.48
C ASP A 169 13.05 11.83 31.94
N ARG A 170 12.49 10.84 32.65
CA ARG A 170 12.85 10.52 34.04
C ARG A 170 14.25 9.93 34.15
N TRP A 171 14.79 9.39 33.06
CA TRP A 171 16.08 8.69 33.07
C TRP A 171 16.91 8.98 31.82
N GLY A 172 18.23 9.13 32.00
CA GLY A 172 19.19 9.29 30.90
C GLY A 172 19.91 7.98 30.53
N TYR A 173 21.04 8.10 29.83
CA TYR A 173 21.87 6.98 29.38
C TYR A 173 22.71 6.29 30.48
N GLU A 174 22.65 6.74 31.73
CA GLU A 174 23.29 6.01 32.84
C GLU A 174 22.64 4.66 33.14
N ARG A 175 21.52 4.36 32.48
CA ARG A 175 20.73 3.15 32.62
C ARG A 175 20.28 2.67 31.25
N ARG A 176 20.22 1.35 31.07
CA ARG A 176 19.71 0.70 29.85
C ARG A 176 18.31 0.16 30.12
N LEU A 177 17.29 0.78 29.52
CA LEU A 177 15.92 0.72 30.03
C LEU A 177 14.99 -0.08 29.12
N GLN A 178 14.08 -0.79 29.77
CA GLN A 178 12.93 -1.43 29.15
C GLN A 178 11.64 -0.91 29.78
N GLN A 179 10.56 -0.95 29.00
CA GLN A 179 9.20 -0.90 29.52
C GLN A 179 8.52 -2.25 29.35
N GLY A 180 7.73 -2.66 30.35
CA GLY A 180 6.91 -3.85 30.31
C GLY A 180 5.45 -3.49 30.10
N LEU A 181 4.85 -4.00 29.03
CA LEU A 181 3.40 -3.97 28.80
C LEU A 181 2.79 -5.21 29.45
N VAL A 182 1.90 -5.01 30.42
CA VAL A 182 1.48 -6.07 31.33
C VAL A 182 0.13 -6.64 30.91
N TYR A 183 0.06 -7.96 30.81
CA TYR A 183 -1.10 -8.74 30.39
C TYR A 183 -1.40 -9.84 31.41
N TYR A 184 -2.60 -10.41 31.33
CA TYR A 184 -3.02 -11.56 32.13
C TYR A 184 -3.35 -12.77 31.24
N ARG A 185 -3.16 -13.99 31.74
CA ARG A 185 -3.67 -15.22 31.12
C ARG A 185 -4.46 -16.03 32.13
N ALA A 186 -5.70 -16.42 31.80
CA ALA A 186 -6.49 -17.30 32.66
C ALA A 186 -5.96 -18.74 32.70
N SER A 187 -5.27 -19.16 31.63
CA SER A 187 -4.63 -20.46 31.47
C SER A 187 -3.33 -20.35 30.65
N PRO A 188 -2.44 -21.36 30.65
CA PRO A 188 -1.17 -21.30 29.90
C PRO A 188 -1.33 -21.00 28.39
N ASN A 189 -2.40 -21.50 27.77
CA ASN A 189 -2.68 -21.37 26.34
C ASN A 189 -3.62 -20.19 26.00
N ASP A 190 -3.91 -19.33 26.97
CA ASP A 190 -4.83 -18.20 26.80
C ASP A 190 -4.16 -17.05 26.03
N ASN A 191 -4.97 -16.31 25.27
CA ASN A 191 -4.57 -15.13 24.55
C ASN A 191 -4.39 -13.96 25.52
N GLN A 192 -3.15 -13.64 25.87
CA GLN A 192 -2.84 -12.55 26.79
C GLN A 192 -3.31 -11.18 26.30
N TYR A 193 -3.36 -10.95 24.97
CA TYR A 193 -3.75 -9.68 24.38
C TYR A 193 -5.26 -9.42 24.50
N ALA A 194 -6.04 -10.41 24.94
CA ALA A 194 -7.42 -10.22 25.36
C ALA A 194 -7.56 -9.67 26.79
N HIS A 195 -6.45 -9.59 27.54
CA HIS A 195 -6.47 -9.25 28.97
C HIS A 195 -5.38 -8.22 29.33
N PRO A 196 -5.30 -7.05 28.66
CA PRO A 196 -4.36 -5.99 29.02
C PRO A 196 -4.65 -5.43 30.42
N LEU A 197 -3.60 -5.02 31.13
CA LEU A 197 -3.68 -4.38 32.45
C LEU A 197 -3.43 -2.87 32.34
N ASP A 198 -3.87 -2.13 33.37
CA ASP A 198 -3.90 -0.66 33.38
C ASP A 198 -2.60 -0.01 33.86
N PHE A 199 -1.50 -0.76 33.90
CA PHE A 199 -0.20 -0.25 34.31
C PHE A 199 0.94 -0.76 33.43
N SER A 200 2.05 -0.03 33.44
CA SER A 200 3.29 -0.45 32.80
C SER A 200 4.44 -0.46 33.80
N VAL A 201 5.48 -1.23 33.50
CA VAL A 201 6.68 -1.32 34.34
C VAL A 201 7.83 -0.67 33.62
N VAL A 202 8.70 0.08 34.31
CA VAL A 202 9.99 0.53 33.76
C VAL A 202 11.11 -0.06 34.60
N LEU A 203 12.16 -0.58 33.96
CA LEU A 203 13.27 -1.25 34.64
C LEU A 203 14.62 -0.98 33.99
N ASP A 204 15.67 -1.17 34.79
CA ASP A 204 17.07 -1.19 34.34
C ASP A 204 17.49 -2.63 34.00
N THR A 205 17.84 -2.85 32.74
CA THR A 205 18.18 -4.16 32.17
C THR A 205 19.48 -4.70 32.76
N GLU A 206 20.49 -3.85 32.94
CA GLU A 206 21.82 -4.31 33.36
C GLU A 206 21.93 -4.46 34.88
N LYS A 207 21.17 -3.67 35.64
CA LYS A 207 21.07 -3.81 37.10
C LYS A 207 19.97 -4.77 37.55
N GLU A 208 19.12 -5.23 36.63
CA GLU A 208 17.97 -6.09 36.89
C GLU A 208 17.06 -5.53 38.02
N GLU A 209 16.71 -4.25 37.96
CA GLU A 209 15.85 -3.59 38.95
C GLU A 209 14.65 -2.86 38.34
N VAL A 210 13.47 -3.01 38.94
CA VAL A 210 12.30 -2.19 38.58
C VAL A 210 12.50 -0.77 39.11
N LEU A 211 12.33 0.22 38.25
CA LEU A 211 12.47 1.64 38.57
C LEU A 211 11.11 2.28 38.86
N ALA A 212 10.10 1.98 38.03
CA ALA A 212 8.76 2.54 38.17
C ALA A 212 7.68 1.51 37.82
N VAL A 213 6.50 1.71 38.42
CA VAL A 213 5.24 1.05 38.05
C VAL A 213 4.25 2.18 37.78
N ASP A 214 4.01 2.45 36.51
CA ASP A 214 3.18 3.56 36.05
C ASP A 214 1.72 3.08 35.97
N VAL A 215 0.93 3.31 37.03
CA VAL A 215 -0.49 2.95 37.11
C VAL A 215 -1.37 4.06 36.52
N ARG A 216 -2.25 3.72 35.58
CA ARG A 216 -3.28 4.62 35.06
C ARG A 216 -4.53 4.52 35.93
N LEU A 217 -5.08 5.67 36.30
CA LEU A 217 -6.39 5.76 36.95
C LEU A 217 -7.35 6.53 36.05
N VAL A 218 -8.59 6.04 35.94
CA VAL A 218 -9.68 6.72 35.24
C VAL A 218 -10.74 7.06 36.27
N ASN A 219 -11.07 8.34 36.41
CA ASN A 219 -11.97 8.85 37.46
C ASN A 219 -11.54 8.47 38.89
N GLY A 220 -10.23 8.32 39.13
CA GLY A 220 -9.68 7.91 40.43
C GLY A 220 -9.76 6.41 40.70
N GLU A 221 -10.23 5.61 39.74
CA GLU A 221 -10.41 4.16 39.85
C GLU A 221 -9.45 3.41 38.92
N ARG A 222 -9.16 2.15 39.26
CA ARG A 222 -8.43 1.20 38.41
C ARG A 222 -9.34 0.72 37.28
N THR A 223 -8.77 0.46 36.11
CA THR A 223 -9.52 -0.17 35.02
C THR A 223 -9.57 -1.68 35.25
N LYS A 224 -10.78 -2.24 35.31
CA LYS A 224 -10.95 -3.69 35.50
C LYS A 224 -10.35 -4.45 34.32
N ILE A 225 -9.77 -5.61 34.63
CA ILE A 225 -9.22 -6.52 33.63
C ILE A 225 -10.37 -7.03 32.76
N PRO A 226 -10.28 -6.95 31.41
CA PRO A 226 -11.18 -7.68 30.53
C PRO A 226 -10.94 -9.17 30.76
N LEU A 227 -11.97 -9.97 31.06
CA LEU A 227 -11.83 -11.41 31.35
C LEU A 227 -12.50 -12.31 30.30
N THR A 228 -13.17 -11.72 29.31
CA THR A 228 -13.77 -12.46 28.19
C THR A 228 -12.66 -13.10 27.37
N SER A 229 -12.77 -14.41 27.14
CA SER A 229 -11.78 -15.16 26.37
C SER A 229 -11.94 -14.88 24.88
N HIS A 230 -10.83 -14.57 24.22
CA HIS A 230 -10.75 -14.39 22.76
C HIS A 230 -9.62 -15.25 22.19
N ASN A 231 -9.72 -16.57 22.40
CA ASN A 231 -8.77 -17.55 21.91
C ASN A 231 -9.08 -17.98 20.46
N TYR A 232 -8.02 -18.24 19.69
CA TYR A 232 -8.11 -18.51 18.25
C TYR A 232 -7.62 -19.90 17.84
N MET A 233 -7.05 -20.69 18.75
CA MET A 233 -6.65 -22.05 18.41
C MET A 233 -7.88 -22.93 18.19
N PRO A 234 -7.83 -23.92 17.27
CA PRO A 234 -8.98 -24.78 16.96
C PRO A 234 -9.62 -25.42 18.21
N GLU A 235 -8.83 -25.80 19.21
CA GLU A 235 -9.37 -26.36 20.46
C GLU A 235 -10.29 -25.42 21.25
N PHE A 236 -10.13 -24.09 21.11
CA PHE A 236 -10.97 -23.09 21.77
C PHE A 236 -12.18 -22.70 20.93
N ILE A 237 -12.08 -22.76 19.60
CA ILE A 237 -13.21 -22.51 18.70
C ILE A 237 -14.23 -23.66 18.78
N GLY A 238 -13.75 -24.89 18.99
CA GLY A 238 -14.59 -26.06 19.27
C GLY A 238 -15.49 -26.43 18.10
N GLU A 239 -16.80 -26.59 18.36
CA GLU A 239 -17.79 -27.03 17.36
C GLU A 239 -17.97 -26.04 16.20
N ASN A 240 -17.55 -24.78 16.37
CA ASN A 240 -17.58 -23.77 15.31
C ASN A 240 -16.38 -23.86 14.35
N TYR A 241 -15.38 -24.70 14.63
CA TYR A 241 -14.25 -24.88 13.74
C TYR A 241 -14.65 -25.72 12.52
N ILE A 242 -14.63 -25.11 11.34
CA ILE A 242 -15.11 -25.74 10.10
C ILE A 242 -13.95 -26.42 9.36
N ASP A 243 -13.67 -27.67 9.71
CA ASP A 243 -12.69 -28.51 9.01
C ASP A 243 -13.25 -29.07 7.67
N GLY A 244 -12.37 -29.32 6.71
CA GLY A 244 -12.67 -30.07 5.49
C GLY A 244 -13.37 -29.31 4.36
N THR A 245 -13.80 -28.06 4.57
CA THR A 245 -14.41 -27.22 3.52
C THR A 245 -13.41 -26.90 2.40
N LEU A 246 -12.14 -26.64 2.77
CA LEU A 246 -11.09 -26.34 1.82
C LEU A 246 -10.38 -27.63 1.36
N LYS A 247 -10.40 -27.87 0.05
CA LYS A 247 -9.67 -29.01 -0.55
C LYS A 247 -8.16 -28.73 -0.59
N PRO A 248 -7.31 -29.75 -0.42
CA PRO A 248 -5.86 -29.56 -0.51
C PRO A 248 -5.41 -29.07 -1.89
N ILE A 249 -4.45 -28.14 -1.89
CA ILE A 249 -3.69 -27.73 -3.09
C ILE A 249 -2.27 -28.27 -2.95
N ASN A 250 -1.86 -29.17 -3.84
CA ASN A 250 -0.51 -29.76 -3.82
C ASN A 250 0.39 -29.04 -4.83
N ILE A 251 1.52 -28.53 -4.36
CA ILE A 251 2.56 -27.91 -5.21
C ILE A 251 3.74 -28.87 -5.27
N THR A 252 4.04 -29.39 -6.45
CA THR A 252 5.09 -30.40 -6.65
C THR A 252 6.03 -30.02 -7.78
N GLN A 253 7.33 -30.24 -7.60
CA GLN A 253 8.35 -30.10 -8.64
C GLN A 253 9.01 -31.46 -8.93
N PRO A 254 8.42 -32.30 -9.80
CA PRO A 254 8.84 -33.70 -9.97
C PRO A 254 10.25 -33.87 -10.53
N GLN A 255 10.81 -32.84 -11.17
CA GLN A 255 12.18 -32.83 -11.72
C GLN A 255 13.16 -32.03 -10.83
N GLY A 256 12.74 -31.66 -9.62
CA GLY A 256 13.49 -30.75 -8.75
C GLY A 256 13.30 -29.27 -9.12
N VAL A 257 14.02 -28.42 -8.40
CA VAL A 257 14.01 -26.96 -8.57
C VAL A 257 14.93 -26.51 -9.71
N SER A 258 14.65 -25.33 -10.27
CA SER A 258 15.41 -24.73 -11.37
C SER A 258 16.58 -23.88 -10.88
N PHE A 259 16.61 -23.52 -9.59
CA PHE A 259 17.75 -22.83 -8.99
C PHE A 259 18.83 -23.83 -8.54
N ARG A 260 20.06 -23.34 -8.42
CA ARG A 260 21.19 -24.09 -7.86
C ARG A 260 21.82 -23.28 -6.73
N MET A 261 22.25 -24.00 -5.70
CA MET A 261 22.92 -23.43 -4.54
C MET A 261 24.37 -23.90 -4.48
N ARG A 262 25.28 -23.00 -4.09
CA ARG A 262 26.65 -23.31 -3.70
C ARG A 262 26.96 -22.54 -2.43
N GLY A 263 26.85 -23.22 -1.27
CA GLY A 263 26.80 -22.50 0.00
C GLY A 263 25.65 -21.50 -0.03
N ASN A 264 25.95 -20.22 0.21
CA ASN A 264 24.98 -19.14 0.17
C ASN A 264 24.87 -18.44 -1.20
N GLU A 265 25.62 -18.88 -2.22
CA GLU A 265 25.48 -18.38 -3.58
C GLU A 265 24.33 -19.12 -4.29
N ILE A 266 23.42 -18.37 -4.91
CA ILE A 266 22.31 -18.89 -5.71
C ILE A 266 22.46 -18.52 -7.18
N SER A 267 22.09 -19.43 -8.08
CA SER A 267 21.86 -19.15 -9.49
C SER A 267 20.48 -19.63 -9.93
N TRP A 268 19.68 -18.76 -10.55
CA TRP A 268 18.31 -19.06 -10.98
C TRP A 268 17.93 -18.24 -12.21
N ALA A 269 17.51 -18.89 -13.30
CA ALA A 269 16.98 -18.24 -14.51
C ALA A 269 17.80 -16.99 -14.97
N GLY A 270 19.13 -17.12 -14.99
CA GLY A 270 20.05 -16.04 -15.34
C GLY A 270 20.51 -15.17 -14.16
N TYR A 271 19.75 -15.09 -13.07
CA TYR A 271 20.18 -14.41 -11.84
C TYR A 271 21.32 -15.16 -11.15
N LYS A 272 22.23 -14.39 -10.55
CA LYS A 272 23.22 -14.84 -9.57
C LYS A 272 23.28 -13.85 -8.42
N MET A 273 23.34 -14.33 -7.20
CA MET A 273 23.49 -13.50 -6.00
C MET A 273 24.02 -14.31 -4.82
N HIS A 274 24.45 -13.61 -3.78
CA HIS A 274 24.80 -14.16 -2.48
C HIS A 274 23.70 -13.83 -1.45
N ILE A 275 23.34 -14.82 -0.63
CA ILE A 275 22.32 -14.70 0.42
C ILE A 275 23.02 -14.65 1.80
N GLY A 276 23.19 -13.45 2.32
CA GLY A 276 23.71 -13.20 3.66
C GLY A 276 22.61 -13.16 4.74
N PHE A 277 23.05 -13.18 5.99
CA PHE A 277 22.18 -13.02 7.16
C PHE A 277 22.95 -12.36 8.31
N ASN A 278 22.32 -11.46 9.06
CA ASN A 278 22.91 -10.90 10.28
C ASN A 278 21.86 -10.61 11.36
N TYR A 279 22.31 -10.24 12.56
CA TYR A 279 21.46 -10.10 13.75
C TYR A 279 20.40 -9.00 13.64
N ARG A 280 20.70 -7.97 12.86
CA ARG A 280 19.93 -6.74 12.82
C ARG A 280 18.98 -6.69 11.64
N GLU A 281 19.49 -6.90 10.43
CA GLU A 281 18.76 -6.79 9.16
C GLU A 281 18.03 -8.09 8.79
N GLY A 282 18.49 -9.23 9.31
CA GLY A 282 18.07 -10.54 8.81
C GLY A 282 18.72 -10.79 7.45
N ILE A 283 17.92 -11.13 6.43
CA ILE A 283 18.37 -11.39 5.05
C ILE A 283 19.07 -10.17 4.45
N VAL A 284 20.24 -10.42 3.85
CA VAL A 284 20.99 -9.45 3.05
C VAL A 284 21.34 -10.06 1.71
N LEU A 285 20.79 -9.53 0.61
CA LEU A 285 21.13 -10.00 -0.73
C LEU A 285 22.27 -9.16 -1.29
N SER A 286 23.33 -9.82 -1.75
CA SER A 286 24.54 -9.16 -2.24
C SER A 286 24.97 -9.67 -3.59
N ASP A 287 25.76 -8.88 -4.32
CA ASP A 287 26.30 -9.23 -5.64
C ASP A 287 25.22 -9.73 -6.62
N VAL A 288 24.09 -9.02 -6.67
CA VAL A 288 22.96 -9.36 -7.52
C VAL A 288 23.28 -9.01 -8.97
N ARG A 289 23.32 -10.04 -9.80
CA ARG A 289 23.63 -10.00 -11.22
C ARG A 289 22.62 -10.80 -12.01
N MET A 290 22.52 -10.49 -13.29
CA MET A 290 21.65 -11.17 -14.24
C MET A 290 22.37 -11.40 -15.57
N GLU A 291 22.24 -12.59 -16.13
CA GLU A 291 22.60 -12.89 -17.51
C GLU A 291 21.52 -12.38 -18.47
N ASP A 292 21.86 -11.40 -19.31
CA ASP A 292 20.99 -10.96 -20.39
C ASP A 292 21.01 -12.01 -21.51
N HIS A 293 19.95 -12.82 -21.59
CA HIS A 293 19.83 -13.89 -22.57
C HIS A 293 19.81 -13.40 -24.03
N HIS A 294 19.50 -12.13 -24.27
CA HIS A 294 19.52 -11.57 -25.63
C HIS A 294 20.91 -11.06 -26.01
N GLU A 295 21.56 -10.33 -25.10
CA GLU A 295 22.89 -9.76 -25.34
C GLU A 295 24.04 -10.74 -25.03
N HIS A 296 23.73 -11.89 -24.43
CA HIS A 296 24.69 -12.92 -24.00
C HIS A 296 25.81 -12.37 -23.12
N ARG A 297 25.45 -11.49 -22.17
CA ARG A 297 26.38 -10.90 -21.21
C ARG A 297 25.78 -10.83 -19.82
N GLU A 298 26.64 -10.92 -18.82
CA GLU A 298 26.26 -10.70 -17.42
C GLU A 298 26.22 -9.20 -17.12
N ARG A 299 25.22 -8.79 -16.34
CA ARG A 299 24.97 -7.41 -15.97
C ARG A 299 24.73 -7.30 -14.47
N THR A 300 25.32 -6.30 -13.85
CA THR A 300 25.13 -6.01 -12.43
C THR A 300 23.80 -5.28 -12.20
N LEU A 301 23.19 -5.54 -11.05
CA LEU A 301 21.92 -4.92 -10.62
C LEU A 301 22.10 -4.21 -9.28
N PHE A 302 22.49 -4.95 -8.23
CA PHE A 302 22.66 -4.43 -6.87
C PHE A 302 23.94 -5.00 -6.27
N ASN A 303 24.78 -4.14 -5.69
CA ASN A 303 25.87 -4.63 -4.83
C ASN A 303 25.31 -5.19 -3.53
N ARG A 304 24.30 -4.52 -2.94
CA ARG A 304 23.65 -4.94 -1.68
C ARG A 304 22.21 -4.43 -1.59
N ILE A 305 21.29 -5.26 -1.10
CA ILE A 305 19.89 -4.88 -0.84
C ILE A 305 19.35 -5.60 0.42
N SER A 306 18.76 -4.83 1.35
CA SER A 306 18.25 -5.32 2.64
C SER A 306 17.30 -4.33 3.31
N VAL A 307 16.51 -4.81 4.28
CA VAL A 307 15.71 -3.94 5.16
C VAL A 307 16.57 -3.51 6.34
N VAL A 308 16.83 -2.20 6.45
CA VAL A 308 17.83 -1.65 7.39
C VAL A 308 17.22 -0.89 8.56
N GLU A 309 15.92 -0.59 8.51
CA GLU A 309 15.21 -0.04 9.65
C GLU A 309 13.69 -0.26 9.52
N MET A 310 13.00 -0.20 10.64
CA MET A 310 11.55 -0.10 10.75
C MET A 310 11.21 0.90 11.86
N VAL A 311 10.04 1.53 11.79
CA VAL A 311 9.43 2.19 12.96
C VAL A 311 7.93 1.91 13.01
N VAL A 312 7.41 1.64 14.21
CA VAL A 312 5.99 1.38 14.49
C VAL A 312 5.41 2.41 15.47
N PRO A 313 5.21 3.67 15.07
CA PRO A 313 4.76 4.73 15.96
C PRO A 313 3.26 4.64 16.25
N TYR A 314 2.90 4.57 17.53
CA TYR A 314 1.51 4.62 17.98
C TYR A 314 1.01 6.05 18.13
N GLY A 315 -0.29 6.25 17.87
CA GLY A 315 -0.94 7.55 17.76
C GLY A 315 -1.67 8.04 19.00
N ASN A 316 -1.73 7.26 20.09
CA ASN A 316 -2.36 7.71 21.34
C ASN A 316 -1.40 8.62 22.14
N PRO A 317 -1.77 9.89 22.40
CA PRO A 317 -0.90 10.85 23.10
C PRO A 317 -0.83 10.63 24.63
N ASP A 318 -1.75 9.87 25.22
CA ASP A 318 -1.83 9.72 26.67
C ASP A 318 -0.59 8.99 27.22
N PRO A 319 -0.07 9.37 28.40
CA PRO A 319 0.95 8.57 29.08
C PRO A 319 0.43 7.18 29.45
N PRO A 320 1.24 6.11 29.32
CA PRO A 320 2.62 6.09 28.82
C PRO A 320 2.75 5.82 27.30
N HIS A 321 1.66 5.87 26.53
CA HIS A 321 1.62 5.39 25.14
C HIS A 321 2.52 6.15 24.18
N HIS A 322 2.91 7.39 24.50
CA HIS A 322 3.93 8.13 23.76
C HIS A 322 5.27 7.39 23.64
N ARG A 323 5.55 6.41 24.51
CA ARG A 323 6.75 5.55 24.46
C ARG A 323 6.65 4.41 23.46
N LYS A 324 5.45 4.13 22.91
CA LYS A 324 5.21 3.05 21.94
C LYS A 324 5.53 3.52 20.53
N HIS A 325 6.78 3.38 20.14
CA HIS A 325 7.25 3.68 18.79
C HIS A 325 8.49 2.84 18.47
N ALA A 326 8.28 1.52 18.51
CA ALA A 326 9.35 0.53 18.37
C ALA A 326 10.08 0.67 17.03
N PHE A 327 11.39 0.53 17.05
CA PHE A 327 12.22 0.41 15.87
C PHE A 327 12.70 -1.03 15.77
N ASP A 328 11.86 -1.93 15.26
CA ASP A 328 12.07 -3.37 15.48
C ASP A 328 13.40 -3.89 14.93
N VAL A 329 13.90 -3.31 13.84
CA VAL A 329 15.23 -3.60 13.31
C VAL A 329 16.31 -3.08 14.27
N GLY A 330 16.31 -1.79 14.64
CA GLY A 330 17.37 -1.20 15.47
C GLY A 330 17.34 -1.54 16.96
N GLU A 331 16.16 -1.74 17.54
CA GLU A 331 15.94 -1.97 18.96
C GLU A 331 15.92 -3.45 19.35
N TYR A 332 15.55 -4.36 18.45
CA TYR A 332 15.47 -5.80 18.74
C TYR A 332 16.25 -6.68 17.75
N GLY A 333 16.36 -6.26 16.48
CA GLY A 333 17.07 -6.98 15.43
C GLY A 333 16.21 -8.06 14.78
N THR A 334 15.88 -7.89 13.49
CA THR A 334 15.03 -8.85 12.76
C THR A 334 15.70 -10.22 12.61
N GLY A 335 17.03 -10.27 12.62
CA GLY A 335 17.77 -11.54 12.67
C GLY A 335 17.61 -12.26 13.99
N LEU A 336 17.65 -11.53 15.11
CA LEU A 336 17.41 -12.09 16.44
C LEU A 336 15.96 -12.55 16.63
N MET A 337 15.00 -11.84 16.02
CA MET A 337 13.57 -12.17 16.09
C MET A 337 13.12 -13.21 15.06
N THR A 338 14.02 -13.78 14.24
CA THR A 338 13.62 -14.66 13.15
C THR A 338 13.13 -16.02 13.66
N ASN A 339 12.07 -16.52 13.03
CA ASN A 339 11.46 -17.80 13.35
C ASN A 339 12.16 -18.96 12.65
N SER A 340 12.07 -20.15 13.27
CA SER A 340 12.45 -21.41 12.62
C SER A 340 11.33 -21.94 11.74
N LEU A 341 11.43 -21.70 10.42
CA LEU A 341 10.37 -22.00 9.47
C LEU A 341 10.16 -23.51 9.26
N LYS A 342 8.89 -23.91 9.13
CA LYS A 342 8.44 -25.29 8.97
C LYS A 342 7.98 -25.59 7.55
N LEU A 343 8.46 -26.72 7.03
CA LEU A 343 8.08 -27.23 5.72
C LEU A 343 6.59 -27.58 5.68
N GLY A 344 5.88 -27.07 4.67
CA GLY A 344 4.45 -27.31 4.47
C GLY A 344 3.52 -26.41 5.29
N CYS A 345 4.04 -25.62 6.23
CA CYS A 345 3.29 -24.65 7.03
C CYS A 345 3.64 -23.22 6.60
N ASP A 346 4.86 -22.76 6.93
CA ASP A 346 5.32 -21.40 6.59
C ASP A 346 5.72 -21.30 5.11
N CYS A 347 6.32 -22.37 4.58
CA CYS A 347 6.75 -22.45 3.19
C CYS A 347 6.23 -23.72 2.51
N LYS A 348 5.62 -23.56 1.33
CA LYS A 348 4.93 -24.63 0.61
C LYS A 348 5.55 -24.87 -0.77
N GLY A 349 5.80 -26.14 -1.10
CA GLY A 349 6.43 -26.54 -2.37
C GLY A 349 7.76 -27.25 -2.13
N ALA A 350 8.69 -27.17 -3.10
CA ALA A 350 10.04 -27.70 -2.94
C ALA A 350 10.94 -26.60 -2.36
N ILE A 351 11.24 -26.71 -1.06
CA ILE A 351 11.91 -25.65 -0.30
C ILE A 351 13.38 -26.00 -0.05
N HIS A 352 14.26 -25.03 -0.23
CA HIS A 352 15.63 -25.05 0.29
C HIS A 352 15.74 -24.08 1.47
N TYR A 353 16.29 -24.52 2.58
CA TYR A 353 16.46 -23.71 3.79
C TYR A 353 17.92 -23.35 4.01
N LEU A 354 18.17 -22.14 4.52
CA LEU A 354 19.43 -21.77 5.15
C LEU A 354 19.20 -21.51 6.64
N ASP A 355 20.14 -21.98 7.45
CA ASP A 355 20.19 -21.68 8.88
C ASP A 355 20.83 -20.30 9.11
N ALA A 356 20.49 -19.66 10.22
CA ALA A 356 21.21 -18.48 10.71
C ALA A 356 22.09 -18.86 11.91
N VAL A 357 23.27 -18.23 12.02
CA VAL A 357 24.19 -18.42 13.15
C VAL A 357 24.45 -17.05 13.79
N MET A 358 24.16 -16.96 15.08
CA MET A 358 24.21 -15.76 15.91
C MET A 358 25.14 -15.99 17.10
N ALA A 359 25.37 -14.96 17.92
CA ALA A 359 26.05 -15.09 19.20
C ALA A 359 25.14 -14.69 20.35
N THR A 360 25.22 -15.39 21.49
CA THR A 360 24.54 -15.05 22.74
C THR A 360 25.27 -13.94 23.51
N GLY A 361 24.66 -13.48 24.60
CA GLY A 361 25.23 -12.57 25.59
C GLY A 361 26.56 -13.04 26.18
N ASP A 362 26.78 -14.35 26.24
CA ASP A 362 28.04 -14.94 26.70
C ASP A 362 29.04 -15.18 25.54
N GLY A 363 28.66 -14.86 24.31
CA GLY A 363 29.49 -15.05 23.11
C GLY A 363 29.52 -16.49 22.60
N ASP A 364 28.56 -17.32 23.02
CA ASP A 364 28.37 -18.67 22.48
C ASP A 364 27.65 -18.61 21.13
N PRO A 365 28.03 -19.43 20.14
CA PRO A 365 27.30 -19.51 18.88
C PRO A 365 25.91 -20.15 19.08
N ALA A 366 24.90 -19.55 18.46
CA ALA A 366 23.52 -20.00 18.53
C ALA A 366 22.90 -20.09 17.14
N VAL A 367 22.29 -21.24 16.82
CA VAL A 367 21.75 -21.54 15.50
C VAL A 367 20.24 -21.45 15.50
N ILE A 368 19.70 -20.70 14.54
CA ILE A 368 18.27 -20.67 14.23
C ILE A 368 18.07 -21.53 13.00
N LYS A 369 17.43 -22.69 13.19
CA LYS A 369 17.20 -23.65 12.11
C LYS A 369 16.19 -23.12 11.13
N ASN A 370 16.43 -23.32 9.84
CA ASN A 370 15.49 -22.94 8.78
C ASN A 370 15.09 -21.45 8.83
N ALA A 371 16.04 -20.57 9.13
CA ALA A 371 15.78 -19.13 9.27
C ALA A 371 15.34 -18.49 7.94
N ILE A 372 15.92 -18.95 6.83
CA ILE A 372 15.63 -18.47 5.48
C ILE A 372 15.01 -19.59 4.68
N CYS A 373 13.92 -19.29 4.01
CA CYS A 373 13.22 -20.15 3.08
C CYS A 373 13.45 -19.67 1.64
N ILE A 374 13.83 -20.60 0.75
CA ILE A 374 14.14 -20.32 -0.65
C ILE A 374 13.39 -21.31 -1.52
N HIS A 375 12.57 -20.80 -2.45
CA HIS A 375 11.84 -21.62 -3.41
C HIS A 375 11.45 -20.82 -4.65
N GLU A 376 11.00 -21.52 -5.68
CA GLU A 376 10.38 -20.90 -6.86
C GLU A 376 8.91 -21.28 -6.95
N GLU A 377 8.09 -20.35 -7.43
CA GLU A 377 6.65 -20.54 -7.60
C GLU A 377 6.23 -20.12 -9.01
N ASP A 378 5.11 -20.69 -9.48
CA ASP A 378 4.39 -20.15 -10.63
C ASP A 378 3.88 -18.73 -10.30
N ASN A 379 3.97 -17.83 -11.28
CA ASN A 379 3.53 -16.44 -11.14
C ASN A 379 2.51 -16.05 -12.22
N GLY A 380 1.74 -17.01 -12.72
CA GLY A 380 0.74 -16.76 -13.77
C GLY A 380 1.36 -16.53 -15.15
N LEU A 381 0.86 -15.55 -15.89
CA LEU A 381 1.30 -15.25 -17.25
C LEU A 381 2.52 -14.33 -17.25
N LEU A 382 3.56 -14.71 -18.00
CA LEU A 382 4.69 -13.84 -18.31
C LEU A 382 4.35 -12.94 -19.50
N TYR A 383 3.87 -13.54 -20.58
CA TYR A 383 3.32 -12.83 -21.74
C TYR A 383 2.31 -13.71 -22.46
N LYS A 384 1.40 -13.08 -23.19
CA LYS A 384 0.44 -13.74 -24.08
C LYS A 384 0.07 -12.82 -25.24
N HIS A 385 -0.15 -13.39 -26.41
CA HIS A 385 -0.79 -12.72 -27.53
C HIS A 385 -1.71 -13.68 -28.28
N THR A 386 -2.82 -13.15 -28.80
CA THR A 386 -3.76 -13.85 -29.67
C THR A 386 -4.02 -12.97 -30.89
N ASP A 387 -3.72 -13.46 -32.10
CA ASP A 387 -4.12 -12.76 -33.32
C ASP A 387 -5.56 -13.13 -33.66
N TYR A 388 -6.46 -12.15 -33.66
CA TYR A 388 -7.87 -12.38 -33.96
C TYR A 388 -8.11 -12.81 -35.42
N ARG A 389 -7.16 -12.57 -36.33
CA ARG A 389 -7.34 -12.82 -37.77
C ARG A 389 -7.32 -14.30 -38.10
N ASP A 390 -6.47 -15.06 -37.42
CA ASP A 390 -6.29 -16.49 -37.62
C ASP A 390 -6.47 -17.32 -36.34
N GLY A 391 -6.68 -16.65 -35.20
CA GLY A 391 -6.83 -17.29 -33.90
C GLY A 391 -5.53 -17.82 -33.30
N SER A 392 -4.36 -17.52 -33.89
CA SER A 392 -3.07 -18.00 -33.40
C SER A 392 -2.79 -17.47 -31.99
N VAL A 393 -2.30 -18.34 -31.11
CA VAL A 393 -2.02 -18.01 -29.70
C VAL A 393 -0.58 -18.33 -29.37
N ILE A 394 0.10 -17.38 -28.73
CA ILE A 394 1.36 -17.62 -28.03
C ILE A 394 1.22 -17.17 -26.59
N SER A 395 1.66 -17.99 -25.65
CA SER A 395 1.71 -17.63 -24.22
C SER A 395 2.90 -18.29 -23.57
N ALA A 396 3.48 -17.64 -22.57
CA ALA A 396 4.47 -18.21 -21.66
C ALA A 396 4.06 -17.91 -20.22
N ARG A 397 4.37 -18.84 -19.32
CA ARG A 397 4.11 -18.68 -17.89
C ARG A 397 5.29 -18.02 -17.19
N ASP A 398 5.00 -17.21 -16.19
CA ASP A 398 6.02 -16.59 -15.35
C ASP A 398 6.38 -17.50 -14.19
N ARG A 399 7.58 -17.30 -13.65
CA ARG A 399 8.04 -17.89 -12.39
C ARG A 399 8.67 -16.82 -11.56
N LYS A 400 8.53 -16.96 -10.25
CA LYS A 400 9.19 -16.09 -9.28
C LYS A 400 10.08 -16.92 -8.35
N LEU A 401 11.29 -16.45 -8.11
CA LEU A 401 12.15 -16.90 -7.02
C LEU A 401 11.81 -16.09 -5.77
N ILE A 402 11.60 -16.76 -4.65
CA ILE A 402 11.30 -16.15 -3.35
C ILE A 402 12.41 -16.53 -2.38
N ILE A 403 12.95 -15.52 -1.69
CA ILE A 403 13.86 -15.67 -0.56
C ILE A 403 13.22 -14.95 0.62
N SER A 404 12.83 -15.68 1.66
CA SER A 404 11.99 -15.15 2.73
C SER A 404 12.43 -15.53 4.14
N GLN A 405 12.06 -14.67 5.08
CA GLN A 405 12.09 -14.95 6.52
C GLN A 405 10.78 -14.49 7.16
N ILE A 406 10.43 -15.04 8.32
CA ILE A 406 9.36 -14.54 9.19
C ILE A 406 9.98 -14.20 10.54
N ILE A 407 9.63 -13.06 11.10
CA ILE A 407 10.05 -12.64 12.44
C ILE A 407 8.82 -12.46 13.34
N THR A 408 9.02 -12.61 14.65
CA THR A 408 8.03 -12.25 15.67
C THR A 408 8.59 -11.13 16.55
N ALA A 409 7.97 -9.95 16.48
CA ALA A 409 8.26 -8.80 17.33
C ALA A 409 7.19 -8.70 18.42
N ALA A 410 7.38 -9.49 19.49
CA ALA A 410 6.39 -9.71 20.55
C ALA A 410 5.01 -10.12 19.99
N ASN A 411 4.10 -9.15 19.82
CA ASN A 411 2.74 -9.38 19.36
C ASN A 411 2.60 -9.50 17.83
N TYR A 412 3.47 -8.85 17.04
CA TYR A 412 3.35 -8.85 15.57
C TYR A 412 4.26 -9.89 14.92
N GLU A 413 3.77 -10.45 13.81
CA GLU A 413 4.59 -11.21 12.85
C GLU A 413 4.79 -10.41 11.55
N TYR A 414 6.03 -10.41 11.05
CA TYR A 414 6.37 -9.86 9.74
C TYR A 414 7.02 -10.91 8.85
N GLY A 415 6.38 -11.25 7.75
CA GLY A 415 6.97 -12.06 6.68
C GLY A 415 7.62 -11.19 5.62
N PHE A 416 8.93 -11.30 5.44
CA PHE A 416 9.71 -10.57 4.44
C PHE A 416 9.93 -11.46 3.23
N TYR A 417 9.48 -11.04 2.04
CA TYR A 417 9.55 -11.82 0.82
C TYR A 417 10.31 -11.06 -0.28
N HIS A 418 11.58 -11.39 -0.47
CA HIS A 418 12.37 -10.90 -1.60
C HIS A 418 12.08 -11.74 -2.83
N THR A 419 11.47 -11.12 -3.85
CA THR A 419 10.96 -11.81 -5.03
C THR A 419 11.67 -11.34 -6.30
N PHE A 420 12.14 -12.27 -7.12
CA PHE A 420 12.71 -12.01 -8.46
C PHE A 420 11.91 -12.74 -9.54
N THR A 421 11.56 -12.06 -10.64
CA THR A 421 10.76 -12.63 -11.75
C THR A 421 11.54 -12.69 -13.05
N LEU A 422 11.01 -13.46 -14.03
CA LEU A 422 11.66 -13.68 -15.33
C LEU A 422 11.68 -12.43 -16.23
N ASP A 423 10.85 -11.43 -15.94
CA ASP A 423 10.85 -10.15 -16.67
C ASP A 423 11.92 -9.15 -16.17
N GLY A 424 12.72 -9.55 -15.18
CA GLY A 424 13.78 -8.71 -14.60
C GLY A 424 13.33 -7.90 -13.38
N THR A 425 12.12 -8.11 -12.85
CA THR A 425 11.59 -7.36 -11.70
C THR A 425 12.12 -7.93 -10.38
N TYR A 426 12.47 -7.02 -9.47
CA TYR A 426 12.63 -7.29 -8.04
C TYR A 426 11.44 -6.68 -7.28
N LYS A 427 10.84 -7.43 -6.36
CA LYS A 427 9.80 -6.94 -5.44
C LYS A 427 10.13 -7.36 -4.02
N LEU A 428 10.05 -6.43 -3.08
CA LEU A 428 9.97 -6.74 -1.67
C LEU A 428 8.52 -6.62 -1.23
N GLU A 429 7.95 -7.71 -0.73
CA GLU A 429 6.63 -7.73 -0.08
C GLU A 429 6.82 -8.04 1.40
N ILE A 430 6.11 -7.31 2.25
CA ILE A 430 6.02 -7.60 3.68
C ILE A 430 4.58 -7.88 4.01
N LYS A 431 4.33 -9.03 4.65
CA LYS A 431 3.02 -9.40 5.18
C LYS A 431 3.03 -9.22 6.68
N LEU A 432 2.17 -8.33 7.17
CA LEU A 432 1.96 -8.08 8.59
C LEU A 432 0.82 -8.97 9.07
N THR A 433 1.03 -9.75 10.11
CA THR A 433 0.01 -10.59 10.77
C THR A 433 0.33 -10.67 12.26
N GLY A 434 -0.24 -11.62 12.98
CA GLY A 434 -0.06 -11.73 14.42
C GLY A 434 -1.18 -11.04 15.18
N MET A 435 -0.85 -10.44 16.31
CA MET A 435 -1.82 -9.93 17.28
C MET A 435 -1.65 -8.43 17.46
N LEU A 436 -2.77 -7.70 17.57
CA LEU A 436 -2.73 -6.27 17.85
C LEU A 436 -2.08 -6.00 19.20
N ASN A 437 -1.34 -4.89 19.32
CA ASN A 437 -1.03 -4.34 20.63
C ASN A 437 -2.31 -3.77 21.24
N THR A 438 -2.71 -4.30 22.39
CA THR A 438 -3.93 -3.90 23.08
C THR A 438 -3.64 -3.22 24.41
N TYR A 439 -4.56 -2.35 24.83
CA TYR A 439 -4.59 -1.72 26.14
C TYR A 439 -6.02 -1.77 26.70
N CYS A 440 -6.16 -1.83 28.03
CA CYS A 440 -7.49 -1.88 28.66
C CYS A 440 -8.22 -0.54 28.48
N MET A 441 -9.54 -0.59 28.33
CA MET A 441 -10.40 0.57 28.20
C MET A 441 -11.39 0.62 29.35
N HIS A 442 -11.42 1.73 30.09
CA HIS A 442 -12.39 1.90 31.16
C HIS A 442 -13.81 2.06 30.55
N PRO A 443 -14.88 1.53 31.15
CA PRO A 443 -16.24 1.63 30.59
C PRO A 443 -16.77 3.05 30.36
N SER A 444 -16.14 4.07 30.96
CA SER A 444 -16.48 5.48 30.73
C SER A 444 -15.70 6.12 29.59
N GLU A 445 -14.78 5.40 28.96
CA GLU A 445 -13.92 5.88 27.89
C GLU A 445 -14.46 5.43 26.52
N THR A 446 -13.99 6.10 25.48
CA THR A 446 -14.13 5.65 24.10
C THR A 446 -12.74 5.51 23.49
N ALA A 447 -12.56 4.53 22.62
CA ALA A 447 -11.29 4.33 21.92
C ALA A 447 -10.98 5.47 20.92
N ALA A 448 -12.03 6.07 20.34
CA ALA A 448 -11.89 7.16 19.40
C ALA A 448 -11.32 8.43 20.05
N PRO A 449 -10.52 9.24 19.34
CA PRO A 449 -10.12 9.10 17.94
C PRO A 449 -8.79 8.33 17.74
N TYR A 450 -8.17 7.82 18.81
CA TYR A 450 -6.79 7.31 18.78
C TYR A 450 -6.67 5.78 18.76
N GLY A 451 -7.79 5.07 18.69
CA GLY A 451 -7.86 3.63 18.56
C GLY A 451 -9.27 3.15 18.29
N THR A 452 -9.41 1.82 18.30
CA THR A 452 -10.68 1.11 18.09
C THR A 452 -10.90 0.14 19.24
N GLU A 453 -12.13 0.10 19.76
CA GLU A 453 -12.56 -0.96 20.67
C GLU A 453 -12.80 -2.23 19.86
N VAL A 454 -11.80 -3.11 19.79
CA VAL A 454 -11.83 -4.33 18.95
C VAL A 454 -12.59 -5.48 19.61
N ALA A 455 -12.81 -5.37 20.92
CA ALA A 455 -13.66 -6.21 21.74
C ALA A 455 -14.03 -5.42 23.00
N PRO A 456 -15.11 -5.77 23.73
CA PRO A 456 -15.56 -5.01 24.88
C PRO A 456 -14.42 -4.73 25.86
N THR A 457 -14.19 -3.45 26.18
CA THR A 457 -13.14 -2.93 27.07
C THR A 457 -11.69 -3.14 26.60
N ILE A 458 -11.47 -3.48 25.33
CA ILE A 458 -10.14 -3.71 24.73
C ILE A 458 -9.89 -2.71 23.61
N ASN A 459 -8.98 -1.77 23.84
CA ASN A 459 -8.62 -0.73 22.88
C ASN A 459 -7.33 -1.11 22.14
N ALA A 460 -7.41 -1.16 20.82
CA ALA A 460 -6.25 -1.23 19.93
C ALA A 460 -5.96 0.16 19.36
N HIS A 461 -4.79 0.72 19.71
CA HIS A 461 -4.41 2.07 19.30
C HIS A 461 -4.01 2.14 17.81
N ASN A 462 -4.34 3.25 17.16
CA ASN A 462 -3.86 3.59 15.82
C ASN A 462 -2.34 3.63 15.78
N HIS A 463 -1.74 3.16 14.69
CA HIS A 463 -0.28 3.16 14.53
C HIS A 463 0.13 3.10 13.05
N GLN A 464 1.41 3.31 12.76
CA GLN A 464 1.97 3.10 11.41
C GLN A 464 2.96 1.95 11.44
N HIS A 465 3.21 1.33 10.30
CA HIS A 465 4.35 0.43 10.09
C HIS A 465 5.16 0.99 8.92
N ILE A 466 6.35 1.54 9.17
CA ILE A 466 7.19 2.16 8.15
C ILE A 466 8.54 1.46 8.09
N PHE A 467 8.88 0.94 6.93
CA PHE A 467 10.09 0.17 6.65
C PHE A 467 11.08 1.00 5.84
N SER A 468 12.37 0.71 5.96
CA SER A 468 13.43 1.31 5.14
C SER A 468 14.20 0.23 4.37
N LEU A 469 13.96 0.14 3.07
CA LEU A 469 14.74 -0.69 2.16
C LEU A 469 15.99 0.07 1.72
N ARG A 470 17.18 -0.44 2.04
CA ARG A 470 18.45 0.07 1.53
C ARG A 470 18.81 -0.65 0.24
N VAL A 471 19.04 0.12 -0.82
CA VAL A 471 19.51 -0.37 -2.12
C VAL A 471 20.84 0.31 -2.42
N ASP A 472 21.90 -0.48 -2.52
CA ASP A 472 23.21 -0.08 -3.06
C ASP A 472 23.26 -0.58 -4.52
N PRO A 473 22.82 0.23 -5.49
CA PRO A 473 22.68 -0.20 -6.87
C PRO A 473 24.03 -0.30 -7.58
N GLU A 474 24.09 -1.21 -8.55
CA GLU A 474 25.12 -1.24 -9.58
C GLU A 474 24.46 -1.50 -10.93
N VAL A 475 23.44 -0.71 -11.29
CA VAL A 475 22.65 -0.93 -12.52
C VAL A 475 23.58 -0.84 -13.74
N ASP A 476 23.92 -1.97 -14.35
CA ASP A 476 24.89 -2.09 -15.46
C ASP A 476 26.26 -1.42 -15.17
N GLY A 477 26.62 -1.28 -13.90
CA GLY A 477 27.88 -0.69 -13.42
C GLY A 477 27.69 0.18 -12.18
N PRO A 478 28.79 0.59 -11.50
CA PRO A 478 28.73 1.24 -10.19
C PRO A 478 28.36 2.73 -10.22
N ASN A 479 28.44 3.39 -11.39
CA ASN A 479 28.14 4.82 -11.51
C ASN A 479 26.68 5.01 -11.92
N ASN A 480 25.84 5.39 -10.97
CA ASN A 480 24.41 5.54 -11.18
C ASN A 480 23.92 6.97 -10.82
N THR A 481 22.75 7.33 -11.33
CA THR A 481 22.03 8.58 -11.04
C THR A 481 20.57 8.26 -10.80
N VAL A 482 19.96 8.85 -9.77
CA VAL A 482 18.50 8.77 -9.55
C VAL A 482 17.79 9.88 -10.31
N VAL A 483 16.74 9.52 -11.04
CA VAL A 483 15.89 10.45 -11.82
C VAL A 483 14.45 10.34 -11.32
N GLN A 484 13.89 11.43 -10.81
CA GLN A 484 12.46 11.53 -10.51
C GLN A 484 11.64 11.56 -11.81
N ASN A 485 10.55 10.79 -11.86
CA ASN A 485 9.60 10.75 -12.97
C ASN A 485 8.21 11.14 -12.47
N ASP A 486 7.69 12.27 -12.92
CA ASP A 486 6.32 12.74 -12.66
C ASP A 486 5.49 12.67 -13.96
N ALA A 487 4.31 12.08 -13.92
CA ALA A 487 3.36 12.15 -15.03
C ALA A 487 2.66 13.51 -15.02
N LEU A 488 2.76 14.27 -16.12
CA LEU A 488 2.17 15.60 -16.25
C LEU A 488 1.44 15.75 -17.59
N PRO A 489 0.34 16.51 -17.65
CA PRO A 489 -0.25 16.95 -18.91
C PRO A 489 0.74 17.85 -19.68
N SER A 490 0.58 17.92 -20.99
CA SER A 490 1.27 18.91 -21.82
C SER A 490 0.95 20.32 -21.33
N GLU A 491 1.94 21.21 -21.31
CA GLU A 491 1.74 22.63 -20.99
C GLU A 491 1.04 23.39 -22.13
N ALA A 492 0.91 22.79 -23.31
CA ALA A 492 0.24 23.39 -24.45
C ALA A 492 -1.30 23.30 -24.33
N GLU A 493 -1.96 24.43 -24.54
CA GLU A 493 -3.42 24.59 -24.47
C GLU A 493 -4.17 23.69 -25.46
N VAL A 494 -5.39 23.31 -25.11
CA VAL A 494 -6.30 22.60 -26.01
C VAL A 494 -6.60 23.46 -27.23
N GLY A 495 -6.49 22.89 -28.43
CA GLY A 495 -6.71 23.61 -29.69
C GLY A 495 -5.48 24.38 -30.20
N SER A 496 -4.37 24.39 -29.45
CA SER A 496 -3.07 24.86 -29.96
C SER A 496 -2.53 23.93 -31.05
N ALA A 497 -1.54 24.40 -31.82
CA ALA A 497 -0.90 23.57 -32.83
C ALA A 497 -0.15 22.38 -32.20
N GLU A 498 0.38 22.57 -31.00
CA GLU A 498 1.17 21.60 -30.23
C GLU A 498 0.30 20.58 -29.48
N ASN A 499 -0.94 20.91 -29.15
CA ASN A 499 -1.90 20.01 -28.49
C ASN A 499 -3.35 20.22 -28.98
N PRO A 500 -3.65 19.97 -30.27
CA PRO A 500 -4.94 20.34 -30.87
C PRO A 500 -6.17 19.76 -30.18
N TYR A 501 -6.01 18.59 -29.55
CA TYR A 501 -7.11 17.85 -28.90
C TYR A 501 -6.94 17.73 -27.39
N GLY A 502 -5.94 18.38 -26.79
CA GLY A 502 -5.74 18.36 -25.34
C GLY A 502 -5.18 17.05 -24.76
N ASN A 503 -4.92 16.04 -25.59
CA ASN A 503 -4.57 14.69 -25.15
C ASN A 503 -3.08 14.50 -24.80
N GLY A 504 -2.23 15.51 -25.02
CA GLY A 504 -0.80 15.42 -24.77
C GLY A 504 -0.47 15.29 -23.27
N PHE A 505 0.39 14.34 -22.93
CA PHE A 505 0.99 14.20 -21.60
C PHE A 505 2.40 13.60 -21.74
N TYR A 506 3.21 13.73 -20.70
CA TYR A 506 4.59 13.26 -20.71
C TYR A 506 5.09 12.92 -19.29
N ALA A 507 6.21 12.22 -19.21
CA ALA A 507 6.94 12.02 -17.97
C ALA A 507 8.02 13.10 -17.82
N LYS A 508 7.85 14.03 -16.87
CA LYS A 508 8.88 15.00 -16.51
C LYS A 508 9.97 14.29 -15.72
N ASN A 509 11.18 14.30 -16.29
CA ASN A 509 12.34 13.63 -15.71
C ASN A 509 13.26 14.66 -15.06
N THR A 510 13.46 14.53 -13.74
CA THR A 510 14.33 15.43 -12.96
C THR A 510 15.47 14.61 -12.37
N PRO A 511 16.67 14.62 -12.96
CA PRO A 511 17.85 13.99 -12.38
C PRO A 511 18.25 14.70 -11.09
N TYR A 512 18.49 13.94 -10.02
CA TYR A 512 19.04 14.49 -8.79
C TYR A 512 20.56 14.56 -8.86
N LYS A 513 21.13 15.66 -8.38
CA LYS A 513 22.57 15.89 -8.40
C LYS A 513 23.21 15.84 -7.03
N THR A 514 22.47 16.23 -5.99
CA THR A 514 22.96 16.19 -4.61
C THR A 514 22.00 15.47 -3.66
N SER A 515 22.51 15.01 -2.52
CA SER A 515 21.67 14.33 -1.52
C SER A 515 20.50 15.16 -1.00
N LYS A 516 20.65 16.48 -0.84
CA LYS A 516 19.54 17.32 -0.40
C LYS A 516 18.44 17.41 -1.45
N GLU A 517 18.79 17.50 -2.74
CA GLU A 517 17.81 17.45 -3.84
C GLU A 517 17.05 16.13 -3.86
N ALA A 518 17.72 15.01 -3.55
CA ALA A 518 17.13 13.68 -3.56
C ALA A 518 16.34 13.28 -2.30
N SER A 519 16.08 14.22 -1.40
CA SER A 519 15.27 14.02 -0.19
C SER A 519 13.79 14.22 -0.51
N SER A 520 13.13 13.20 -1.06
CA SER A 520 11.88 13.36 -1.81
C SER A 520 10.70 12.52 -1.30
N ASN A 521 9.51 13.10 -1.43
CA ASN A 521 8.25 12.42 -1.13
C ASN A 521 7.62 11.90 -2.42
N TYR A 522 6.88 10.79 -2.29
CA TYR A 522 5.93 10.35 -3.29
C TYR A 522 4.82 11.42 -3.48
N SER A 523 4.27 11.50 -4.69
CA SER A 523 3.11 12.32 -5.01
C SER A 523 2.11 11.42 -5.72
N HIS A 524 0.91 11.33 -5.14
CA HIS A 524 -0.18 10.54 -5.70
C HIS A 524 -0.74 11.19 -6.97
N GLU A 525 -0.74 12.53 -7.01
CA GLU A 525 -1.25 13.36 -8.09
C GLU A 525 -0.48 13.17 -9.39
N THR A 526 0.85 13.02 -9.31
CA THR A 526 1.73 12.81 -10.47
C THR A 526 2.14 11.35 -10.64
N GLN A 527 1.63 10.45 -9.80
CA GLN A 527 2.05 9.04 -9.71
C GLN A 527 3.59 8.92 -9.68
N ARG A 528 4.22 9.72 -8.82
CA ARG A 528 5.67 9.90 -8.82
C ARG A 528 6.39 8.56 -8.71
N SER A 529 7.43 8.41 -9.50
CA SER A 529 8.34 7.26 -9.41
C SER A 529 9.77 7.74 -9.55
N TRP A 530 10.72 6.85 -9.29
CA TRP A 530 12.14 7.16 -9.43
C TRP A 530 12.81 6.10 -10.29
N ALA A 531 13.81 6.48 -11.09
CA ALA A 531 14.61 5.56 -11.87
C ALA A 531 16.06 5.65 -11.43
N ILE A 532 16.64 4.53 -11.01
CA ILE A 532 18.09 4.38 -10.84
C ILE A 532 18.65 4.11 -12.24
N THR A 533 19.38 5.05 -12.79
CA THR A 533 19.89 5.04 -14.16
C THR A 533 21.40 4.89 -14.19
N ASN A 534 21.94 4.27 -15.24
CA ASN A 534 23.36 4.35 -15.56
C ASN A 534 23.54 5.22 -16.81
N PRO A 535 23.95 6.49 -16.66
CA PRO A 535 24.07 7.41 -17.79
C PRO A 535 25.17 7.02 -18.79
N ASN A 536 26.07 6.11 -18.42
CA ASN A 536 27.15 5.63 -19.29
C ASN A 536 26.75 4.42 -20.15
N SER A 537 25.56 3.86 -19.94
CA SER A 537 25.02 2.74 -20.71
C SER A 537 23.69 3.14 -21.34
N ILE A 538 23.67 3.29 -22.66
CA ILE A 538 22.51 3.79 -23.41
C ILE A 538 21.82 2.64 -24.13
N ASN A 539 20.52 2.49 -23.91
CA ASN A 539 19.71 1.56 -24.67
C ASN A 539 19.66 1.99 -26.15
N PRO A 540 20.03 1.11 -27.10
CA PRO A 540 20.16 1.48 -28.50
C PRO A 540 18.82 1.84 -29.17
N SER A 541 17.71 1.32 -28.69
CA SER A 541 16.37 1.57 -29.24
C SER A 541 15.73 2.79 -28.59
N ALA A 542 15.68 2.82 -27.26
CA ALA A 542 15.03 3.89 -26.51
C ALA A 542 15.83 5.21 -26.54
N LYS A 543 17.12 5.17 -26.87
CA LYS A 543 18.05 6.30 -26.79
C LYS A 543 18.06 6.98 -25.42
N LYS A 544 17.87 6.15 -24.38
CA LYS A 544 17.83 6.54 -22.97
C LYS A 544 18.81 5.69 -22.17
N PRO A 545 19.33 6.20 -21.04
CA PRO A 545 20.07 5.38 -20.08
C PRO A 545 19.29 4.11 -19.70
N VAL A 546 20.02 3.01 -19.50
CA VAL A 546 19.48 1.80 -18.87
C VAL A 546 19.11 2.10 -17.42
N ALA A 547 18.03 1.51 -16.92
CA ALA A 547 17.52 1.85 -15.60
C ALA A 547 16.77 0.71 -14.90
N TYR A 548 16.66 0.84 -13.57
CA TYR A 548 15.67 0.16 -12.74
C TYR A 548 14.77 1.20 -12.07
N LYS A 549 13.46 1.09 -12.30
CA LYS A 549 12.44 2.01 -11.83
C LYS A 549 11.85 1.55 -10.50
N ILE A 550 11.94 2.39 -9.48
CA ILE A 550 11.33 2.26 -8.15
C ILE A 550 9.84 2.65 -8.26
N LEU A 551 8.97 1.71 -7.93
CA LEU A 551 7.53 1.87 -7.82
C LEU A 551 7.16 1.64 -6.35
N ASN A 552 6.64 2.68 -5.70
CA ASN A 552 6.38 2.69 -4.26
C ASN A 552 5.08 3.44 -3.98
N ASN A 553 3.94 2.78 -4.20
CA ASN A 553 2.61 3.33 -3.91
C ASN A 553 2.14 3.03 -2.46
N ASN A 554 2.90 2.24 -1.69
CA ASN A 554 2.67 1.98 -0.27
C ASN A 554 3.59 2.87 0.60
N CYS A 555 3.46 4.18 0.54
CA CYS A 555 4.41 5.10 1.17
C CYS A 555 3.72 6.16 2.04
N PRO A 556 3.15 5.77 3.20
CA PRO A 556 2.48 6.73 4.08
C PRO A 556 3.47 7.79 4.58
N PRO A 557 3.08 9.07 4.67
CA PRO A 557 3.89 10.06 5.37
C PRO A 557 3.95 9.72 6.86
N LEU A 558 5.07 10.05 7.51
CA LEU A 558 5.15 10.00 8.97
C LEU A 558 4.16 10.99 9.59
N LEU A 559 3.22 10.49 10.39
CA LEU A 559 2.17 11.31 11.02
C LEU A 559 2.64 12.00 12.31
N ALA A 560 3.68 11.48 12.95
CA ALA A 560 4.29 12.13 14.11
C ALA A 560 4.81 13.53 13.72
N LYS A 561 4.41 14.55 14.47
CA LYS A 561 4.67 15.96 14.11
C LYS A 561 6.16 16.32 14.24
N PRO A 562 6.66 17.24 13.40
CA PRO A 562 7.96 17.88 13.61
C PRO A 562 8.12 18.39 15.05
N GLY A 563 9.28 18.14 15.65
CA GLY A 563 9.57 18.47 17.06
C GLY A 563 9.18 17.39 18.08
N SER A 564 8.43 16.35 17.68
CA SER A 564 8.19 15.18 18.54
C SER A 564 9.43 14.27 18.60
N VAL A 565 9.56 13.50 19.68
CA VAL A 565 10.65 12.51 19.83
C VAL A 565 10.60 11.47 18.71
N VAL A 566 9.43 10.96 18.37
CA VAL A 566 9.24 10.02 17.25
C VAL A 566 9.75 10.62 15.94
N TYR A 567 9.37 11.86 15.62
CA TYR A 567 9.86 12.54 14.42
C TYR A 567 11.37 12.69 14.40
N ASN A 568 11.98 12.97 15.55
CA ASN A 568 13.43 13.10 15.70
C ASN A 568 14.13 11.75 15.47
N ARG A 569 13.70 10.69 16.18
CA ARG A 569 14.26 9.33 16.08
C ARG A 569 14.05 8.71 14.70
N ALA A 570 12.86 8.83 14.15
CA ALA A 570 12.46 8.26 12.85
C ALA A 570 12.82 9.20 11.69
N ALA A 571 14.01 9.78 11.70
CA ALA A 571 14.42 10.76 10.70
C ALA A 571 14.31 10.23 9.27
N PHE A 572 14.58 8.94 9.09
CA PHE A 572 14.45 8.23 7.82
C PHE A 572 13.02 8.19 7.29
N ALA A 573 12.00 8.14 8.15
CA ALA A 573 10.59 8.06 7.76
C ALA A 573 10.01 9.41 7.32
N ARG A 574 10.77 10.52 7.43
CA ARG A 574 10.30 11.86 7.06
C ARG A 574 10.18 12.09 5.55
N LYS A 575 10.77 11.20 4.73
CA LYS A 575 10.71 11.20 3.27
C LYS A 575 10.41 9.79 2.75
N SER A 576 9.94 9.70 1.51
CA SER A 576 9.71 8.42 0.83
C SER A 576 10.98 7.84 0.20
N LEU A 577 11.94 8.71 -0.13
CA LEU A 577 13.24 8.36 -0.68
C LEU A 577 14.32 9.32 -0.17
N TRP A 578 15.45 8.74 0.23
CA TRP A 578 16.72 9.43 0.41
C TRP A 578 17.78 8.83 -0.51
N VAL A 579 18.69 9.65 -1.02
CA VAL A 579 19.85 9.20 -1.82
C VAL A 579 21.13 9.84 -1.29
N THR A 580 22.11 9.02 -0.97
CA THR A 580 23.44 9.47 -0.51
C THR A 580 24.53 8.93 -1.42
N PRO A 581 25.71 9.58 -1.51
CA PRO A 581 26.89 8.91 -2.04
C PRO A 581 27.18 7.66 -1.21
N TYR A 582 27.72 6.62 -1.85
CA TYR A 582 28.15 5.44 -1.13
C TYR A 582 29.27 5.77 -0.14
N LYS A 583 29.18 5.18 1.05
CA LYS A 583 30.26 5.14 2.03
C LYS A 583 30.17 3.85 2.83
N ASP A 584 31.32 3.21 3.05
CA ASP A 584 31.38 1.97 3.81
C ASP A 584 30.77 2.17 5.21
N TYR A 585 29.94 1.21 5.61
CA TYR A 585 29.31 1.13 6.92
C TYR A 585 28.29 2.24 7.26
N GLU A 586 27.86 3.07 6.29
CA GLU A 586 26.62 3.85 6.41
C GLU A 586 25.43 2.95 5.99
N ILE A 587 24.86 2.25 6.97
CA ILE A 587 23.84 1.21 6.77
C ILE A 587 22.51 1.58 7.44
N PHE A 588 22.54 1.96 8.72
CA PHE A 588 21.33 2.11 9.56
C PHE A 588 20.84 3.57 9.62
N PRO A 589 19.73 3.92 8.93
CA PRO A 589 19.35 5.32 8.73
C PRO A 589 18.78 6.00 9.99
N ALA A 590 18.43 5.24 11.04
CA ALA A 590 18.10 5.75 12.38
C ALA A 590 19.31 5.80 13.34
N GLY A 591 20.50 5.40 12.86
CA GLY A 591 21.74 5.31 13.64
C GLY A 591 22.09 3.89 14.09
N ASP A 592 23.34 3.68 14.48
CA ASP A 592 23.88 2.40 14.94
C ASP A 592 23.28 1.95 16.29
N TYR A 593 22.80 2.87 17.13
CA TYR A 593 22.28 2.60 18.47
C TYR A 593 20.90 3.26 18.66
N VAL A 594 19.83 2.49 18.51
CA VAL A 594 18.47 3.06 18.46
C VAL A 594 17.78 3.10 19.83
N CYS A 595 18.04 2.14 20.72
CA CYS A 595 17.45 2.13 22.06
C CYS A 595 17.82 3.42 22.81
N GLN A 596 16.81 4.08 23.41
CA GLN A 596 16.96 5.36 24.12
C GLN A 596 17.44 6.55 23.28
N SER A 597 17.73 6.36 21.99
CA SER A 597 18.13 7.43 21.08
C SER A 597 17.10 8.55 21.09
N THR A 598 17.55 9.80 21.17
CA THR A 598 16.69 10.98 21.03
C THR A 598 16.55 11.42 19.57
N GLY A 599 17.30 10.79 18.65
CA GLY A 599 17.37 11.21 17.25
C GLY A 599 18.07 12.55 17.04
N ILE A 600 18.91 12.98 17.99
CA ILE A 600 19.70 14.21 17.84
C ILE A 600 20.65 14.06 16.64
N GLU A 601 20.65 15.07 15.78
CA GLU A 601 21.55 15.18 14.63
C GLU A 601 23.00 15.40 15.09
N ASN A 602 23.95 14.91 14.30
CA ASN A 602 25.40 14.97 14.53
C ASN A 602 25.86 14.29 15.83
N HIS A 603 25.15 13.26 16.29
CA HIS A 603 25.61 12.46 17.43
C HIS A 603 26.95 11.78 17.10
N PRO A 604 28.00 11.91 17.95
CA PRO A 604 29.36 11.46 17.62
C PRO A 604 29.49 9.95 17.42
N HIS A 605 28.55 9.17 17.97
CA HIS A 605 28.53 7.70 17.91
C HIS A 605 27.23 7.14 17.33
N ASN A 606 26.33 7.98 16.82
CA ASN A 606 25.00 7.54 16.38
C ASN A 606 24.49 8.41 15.22
N SER A 607 25.31 8.56 14.19
CA SER A 607 24.96 9.38 13.03
C SER A 607 23.80 8.74 12.25
N ASN A 608 22.85 9.57 11.80
CA ASN A 608 21.65 9.12 11.10
C ASN A 608 21.59 9.66 9.66
N ILE A 609 20.56 9.27 8.91
CA ILE A 609 20.40 9.64 7.49
C ILE A 609 20.39 11.14 7.23
N VAL A 610 19.89 11.96 8.17
CA VAL A 610 19.86 13.42 8.01
C VAL A 610 21.28 13.98 8.06
N ASP A 611 22.15 13.45 8.92
CA ASP A 611 23.56 13.84 8.94
C ASP A 611 24.26 13.50 7.62
N TRP A 612 23.95 12.34 7.04
CA TRP A 612 24.56 11.88 5.80
C TRP A 612 24.14 12.76 4.62
N VAL A 613 22.84 13.07 4.55
CA VAL A 613 22.25 13.95 3.53
C VAL A 613 22.71 15.39 3.68
N ASN A 614 22.90 15.88 4.90
CA ASN A 614 23.34 17.26 5.16
C ASN A 614 24.75 17.57 4.65
N ARG A 615 25.58 16.54 4.42
CA ARG A 615 26.86 16.68 3.70
C ARG A 615 26.70 17.11 2.25
N ASP A 616 25.50 16.92 1.69
CA ASP A 616 25.10 17.38 0.37
C ASP A 616 26.04 16.92 -0.76
N GLY A 617 26.52 15.68 -0.64
CA GLY A 617 27.47 15.11 -1.59
C GLY A 617 26.85 14.90 -2.98
N ASN A 618 27.72 14.85 -3.99
CA ASN A 618 27.33 14.53 -5.37
C ASN A 618 26.76 13.11 -5.46
N ILE A 619 25.62 12.97 -6.13
CA ILE A 619 24.96 11.68 -6.43
C ILE A 619 24.66 11.52 -7.92
N GLU A 620 25.17 12.41 -8.78
CA GLU A 620 25.10 12.27 -10.23
C GLU A 620 26.30 11.44 -10.74
N ASN A 621 25.99 10.36 -11.45
CA ASN A 621 26.95 9.50 -12.15
C ASN A 621 28.10 9.00 -11.26
N THR A 622 27.75 8.50 -10.08
CA THR A 622 28.70 8.03 -9.06
C THR A 622 28.12 6.85 -8.30
N ASP A 623 28.90 6.26 -7.40
CA ASP A 623 28.43 5.24 -6.47
C ASP A 623 27.47 5.87 -5.43
N ILE A 624 26.26 5.34 -5.33
CA ILE A 624 25.15 5.90 -4.55
C ILE A 624 24.47 4.82 -3.70
N VAL A 625 23.67 5.25 -2.74
CA VAL A 625 22.78 4.38 -1.96
C VAL A 625 21.40 5.02 -1.87
N CYS A 626 20.36 4.25 -2.16
CA CYS A 626 18.97 4.65 -1.99
C CYS A 626 18.40 4.06 -0.70
N TYR A 627 17.71 4.87 0.10
CA TYR A 627 16.92 4.42 1.24
C TYR A 627 15.45 4.68 0.92
N ILE A 628 14.67 3.63 0.71
CA ILE A 628 13.28 3.72 0.22
C ILE A 628 12.34 3.39 1.37
N GLN A 629 11.45 4.34 1.69
CA GLN A 629 10.48 4.20 2.77
C GLN A 629 9.13 3.76 2.23
N PHE A 630 8.62 2.66 2.76
CA PHE A 630 7.31 2.11 2.40
C PHE A 630 6.64 1.52 3.64
N GLY A 631 5.34 1.23 3.60
CA GLY A 631 4.57 0.88 4.78
C GLY A 631 3.08 1.11 4.66
N LEU A 632 2.40 1.15 5.81
CA LEU A 632 0.98 1.46 5.94
C LEU A 632 0.67 2.26 7.21
N THR A 633 -0.50 2.89 7.24
CA THR A 633 -1.11 3.45 8.46
C THR A 633 -2.25 2.53 8.85
N HIS A 634 -2.18 1.94 10.03
CA HIS A 634 -3.16 0.99 10.54
C HIS A 634 -4.14 1.68 11.49
N PHE A 635 -5.41 1.67 11.09
CA PHE A 635 -6.53 1.94 11.97
C PHE A 635 -7.15 0.58 12.32
N PRO A 636 -6.88 0.01 13.51
CA PRO A 636 -7.32 -1.34 13.84
C PRO A 636 -8.83 -1.53 13.69
N ARG A 637 -9.23 -2.73 13.30
CA ARG A 637 -10.64 -3.13 13.17
C ARG A 637 -10.93 -4.37 13.99
N THR A 638 -12.20 -4.67 14.20
CA THR A 638 -12.64 -5.87 14.92
C THR A 638 -12.16 -7.17 14.26
N GLU A 639 -12.04 -7.18 12.92
CA GLU A 639 -11.56 -8.31 12.12
C GLU A 639 -10.07 -8.61 12.34
N ASP A 640 -9.32 -7.65 12.90
CA ASP A 640 -7.90 -7.80 13.18
C ASP A 640 -7.67 -8.51 14.55
N PHE A 641 -8.75 -8.81 15.29
CA PHE A 641 -8.71 -9.40 16.62
C PHE A 641 -9.54 -10.69 16.68
N PRO A 642 -9.10 -11.76 17.39
CA PRO A 642 -7.90 -11.84 18.22
C PRO A 642 -6.58 -12.06 17.48
N VAL A 643 -6.63 -12.47 16.21
CA VAL A 643 -5.46 -12.66 15.35
C VAL A 643 -5.72 -12.01 13.99
N MET A 644 -4.79 -11.18 13.56
CA MET A 644 -4.92 -10.30 12.41
C MET A 644 -4.69 -11.06 11.10
N PRO A 645 -5.64 -11.01 10.15
CA PRO A 645 -5.40 -11.46 8.78
C PRO A 645 -4.19 -10.75 8.17
N ALA A 646 -3.44 -11.45 7.31
CA ALA A 646 -2.22 -10.89 6.74
C ALA A 646 -2.50 -9.66 5.86
N GLU A 647 -1.91 -8.51 6.20
CA GLU A 647 -1.98 -7.27 5.43
C GLU A 647 -0.66 -7.04 4.66
N PRO A 648 -0.66 -7.05 3.31
CA PRO A 648 0.55 -6.91 2.52
C PRO A 648 0.87 -5.44 2.17
N VAL A 649 2.16 -5.08 2.26
CA VAL A 649 2.74 -3.86 1.68
C VAL A 649 3.94 -4.20 0.82
N SER A 650 4.24 -3.40 -0.20
CA SER A 650 5.37 -3.71 -1.07
C SER A 650 6.03 -2.50 -1.72
N VAL A 651 7.27 -2.72 -2.16
CA VAL A 651 8.00 -1.84 -3.06
C VAL A 651 8.59 -2.69 -4.20
N MET A 652 8.56 -2.15 -5.41
CA MET A 652 8.99 -2.87 -6.62
C MET A 652 10.07 -2.07 -7.36
N LEU A 653 11.13 -2.76 -7.81
CA LEU A 653 12.15 -2.24 -8.71
C LEU A 653 12.07 -3.00 -10.03
N ARG A 654 11.68 -2.30 -11.10
CA ARG A 654 11.41 -2.91 -12.41
C ARG A 654 12.40 -2.42 -13.46
N ALA A 655 12.92 -3.33 -14.27
CA ALA A 655 13.77 -2.99 -15.40
C ALA A 655 13.08 -1.97 -16.34
N SER A 656 13.77 -0.88 -16.71
CA SER A 656 13.28 0.16 -17.61
C SER A 656 14.38 0.54 -18.60
N ASN A 657 14.16 0.25 -19.88
CA ASN A 657 15.19 0.35 -20.93
C ASN A 657 16.47 -0.44 -20.63
N PHE A 658 16.48 -1.30 -19.60
CA PHE A 658 17.64 -2.10 -19.24
C PHE A 658 17.95 -3.07 -20.38
N TYR A 659 16.97 -3.88 -20.77
CA TYR A 659 17.05 -4.80 -21.90
C TYR A 659 16.68 -4.12 -23.24
N GLN A 660 17.18 -4.64 -24.36
CA GLN A 660 16.80 -4.14 -25.69
C GLN A 660 15.36 -4.52 -26.09
N LYS A 661 14.82 -5.59 -25.51
CA LYS A 661 13.47 -6.11 -25.72
C LYS A 661 13.05 -6.93 -24.50
N ASN A 662 11.83 -7.46 -24.51
CA ASN A 662 11.30 -8.28 -23.42
C ASN A 662 12.30 -9.42 -23.05
N PRO A 663 12.88 -9.43 -21.83
CA PRO A 663 13.86 -10.43 -21.41
C PRO A 663 13.24 -11.81 -21.17
N GLY A 664 11.91 -11.92 -21.14
CA GLY A 664 11.21 -13.20 -20.98
C GLY A 664 11.11 -14.04 -22.27
N LEU A 665 11.51 -13.52 -23.43
CA LEU A 665 11.27 -14.19 -24.73
C LEU A 665 12.05 -15.50 -24.95
N TRP A 666 13.03 -15.83 -24.09
CA TRP A 666 13.71 -17.13 -24.12
C TRP A 666 12.90 -18.22 -23.42
N VAL A 667 11.90 -17.85 -22.61
CA VAL A 667 11.07 -18.78 -21.86
C VAL A 667 10.22 -19.58 -22.84
N PRO A 668 10.29 -20.93 -22.83
CA PRO A 668 9.49 -21.74 -23.74
C PRO A 668 7.99 -21.44 -23.61
N PRO A 669 7.29 -21.15 -24.72
CA PRO A 669 5.85 -20.93 -24.67
C PRO A 669 5.12 -22.20 -24.22
N SER A 670 3.97 -22.03 -23.57
CA SER A 670 3.14 -23.11 -23.02
C SER A 670 2.66 -24.10 -24.09
N ALA A 671 2.64 -23.73 -25.37
CA ALA A 671 2.34 -24.65 -26.48
C ALA A 671 3.48 -25.67 -26.73
N LEU A 672 4.73 -25.32 -26.38
CA LEU A 672 5.89 -26.21 -26.46
C LEU A 672 6.13 -26.94 -25.13
N CYS A 673 5.84 -26.28 -24.01
CA CYS A 673 5.92 -26.84 -22.66
C CYS A 673 4.52 -26.91 -22.04
N VAL A 674 3.68 -27.81 -22.59
CA VAL A 674 2.30 -27.99 -22.12
C VAL A 674 2.30 -28.54 -20.70
N ASP A 675 1.60 -27.85 -19.79
CA ASP A 675 1.35 -28.36 -18.44
C ASP A 675 0.31 -29.48 -18.51
N ALA A 676 0.81 -30.72 -18.52
CA ALA A 676 -0.02 -31.92 -18.52
C ALA A 676 -0.69 -32.23 -17.15
N ALA A 677 -0.31 -31.51 -16.08
CA ALA A 677 -0.90 -31.69 -14.77
C ALA A 677 -2.21 -30.89 -14.60
N SER A 678 -2.35 -29.76 -15.30
CA SER A 678 -3.58 -28.97 -15.34
C SER A 678 -4.74 -29.73 -15.99
N LYS A 679 -5.92 -29.65 -15.39
CA LYS A 679 -7.17 -30.31 -15.84
C LYS A 679 -8.35 -29.40 -15.58
N ASP A 680 -9.41 -29.54 -16.37
CA ASP A 680 -10.66 -28.82 -16.14
C ASP A 680 -11.25 -29.21 -14.78
N ALA A 681 -11.54 -28.21 -13.93
CA ALA A 681 -12.00 -28.42 -12.56
C ALA A 681 -13.32 -29.20 -12.48
N PHE A 682 -14.14 -29.13 -13.54
CA PHE A 682 -15.43 -29.81 -13.66
C PHE A 682 -15.57 -30.60 -14.97
N GLY A 683 -14.44 -30.96 -15.61
CA GLY A 683 -14.48 -31.68 -16.87
C GLY A 683 -15.27 -32.99 -16.77
N GLU A 684 -16.28 -33.16 -17.63
CA GLU A 684 -16.98 -34.43 -17.79
C GLU A 684 -15.97 -35.52 -18.18
N LYS A 685 -16.16 -36.76 -17.70
CA LYS A 685 -15.48 -37.93 -18.26
C LYS A 685 -15.94 -38.12 -19.71
N LYS A 686 -15.39 -37.35 -20.64
CA LYS A 686 -15.51 -37.58 -22.07
C LYS A 686 -14.28 -38.33 -22.56
N GLU A 687 -14.56 -39.42 -23.27
CA GLU A 687 -13.59 -40.23 -23.98
C GLU A 687 -12.68 -39.36 -24.86
N GLU A 688 -11.42 -39.78 -24.98
CA GLU A 688 -10.32 -39.11 -25.65
C GLU A 688 -10.73 -38.39 -26.95
N GLY A 689 -10.67 -37.05 -26.94
CA GLY A 689 -10.96 -36.26 -28.13
C GLY A 689 -10.69 -34.76 -27.96
N GLY A 690 -9.43 -34.35 -28.20
CA GLY A 690 -9.07 -32.98 -28.58
C GLY A 690 -8.68 -32.02 -27.44
N SER A 691 -7.39 -31.95 -27.13
CA SER A 691 -6.81 -30.84 -26.35
C SER A 691 -6.81 -29.55 -27.19
N CYS A 692 -7.41 -28.48 -26.66
CA CYS A 692 -7.49 -27.15 -27.27
C CYS A 692 -6.15 -26.41 -27.43
N CYS A 693 -5.01 -27.03 -27.04
CA CYS A 693 -3.68 -26.44 -27.20
C CYS A 693 -2.82 -27.11 -28.29
N ALA A 694 -3.33 -28.11 -29.00
CA ALA A 694 -2.61 -28.73 -30.10
C ALA A 694 -2.78 -27.92 -31.39
N VAL A 695 -1.91 -26.94 -31.63
CA VAL A 695 -1.67 -26.46 -32.99
C VAL A 695 -1.04 -27.62 -33.77
N SER A 696 -1.69 -28.04 -34.84
CA SER A 696 -1.21 -29.07 -35.76
C SER A 696 0.11 -28.63 -36.38
N VAL A 697 1.21 -29.21 -35.90
CA VAL A 697 2.51 -29.13 -36.57
C VAL A 697 2.39 -29.88 -37.89
N VAL A 698 2.47 -29.14 -39.00
CA VAL A 698 2.66 -29.74 -40.33
C VAL A 698 4.10 -30.26 -40.38
N GLN A 699 4.31 -31.53 -40.02
CA GLN A 699 5.54 -32.26 -40.31
C GLN A 699 5.40 -32.94 -41.67
N SER A 700 6.32 -32.60 -42.59
CA SER A 700 6.55 -33.31 -43.83
C SER A 700 7.02 -34.73 -43.56
N GLU A 701 6.30 -35.71 -44.12
CA GLU A 701 6.56 -37.14 -44.02
C GLU A 701 7.94 -37.55 -44.56
N THR A 702 8.66 -38.41 -43.82
CA THR A 702 9.38 -39.56 -44.41
C THR A 702 9.42 -40.73 -43.41
N SER A 703 8.49 -41.66 -43.62
CA SER A 703 8.55 -43.13 -43.51
C SER A 703 9.35 -43.85 -42.40
N SER A 704 8.57 -44.50 -41.51
CA SER A 704 8.52 -45.96 -41.27
C SER A 704 9.48 -46.65 -40.27
N PRO A 705 9.04 -47.77 -39.63
CA PRO A 705 9.20 -47.99 -38.18
C PRO A 705 9.98 -49.25 -37.79
N VAL A 706 10.44 -49.34 -36.53
CA VAL A 706 10.69 -50.63 -35.84
C VAL A 706 10.30 -50.51 -34.36
N GLU A 707 9.72 -51.61 -33.87
CA GLU A 707 8.97 -51.84 -32.63
C GLU A 707 9.73 -51.76 -31.29
N SER A 708 8.88 -51.62 -30.27
CA SER A 708 8.98 -51.82 -28.82
C SER A 708 10.04 -52.77 -28.25
N GLU A 709 10.59 -52.44 -27.08
CA GLU A 709 10.12 -52.96 -25.78
C GLU A 709 10.92 -52.34 -24.61
N ALA A 710 10.21 -52.07 -23.52
CA ALA A 710 10.76 -51.58 -22.27
C ALA A 710 11.22 -52.75 -21.39
N THR A 711 12.27 -52.56 -20.57
CA THR A 711 12.26 -53.00 -19.16
C THR A 711 13.43 -52.42 -18.36
N SER A 712 13.12 -52.05 -17.12
CA SER A 712 13.99 -51.58 -16.06
C SER A 712 15.14 -52.54 -15.72
N THR A 713 16.30 -52.08 -15.24
CA THR A 713 16.75 -52.16 -13.82
C THR A 713 18.22 -51.72 -13.64
N ALA A 714 18.44 -50.84 -12.67
CA ALA A 714 19.47 -50.84 -11.60
C ALA A 714 20.96 -51.21 -11.85
N LEU A 715 21.82 -50.31 -11.32
CA LEU A 715 23.13 -50.51 -10.66
C LEU A 715 24.35 -50.90 -11.51
N PHE A 716 25.41 -50.07 -11.49
CA PHE A 716 26.68 -50.38 -10.80
C PHE A 716 27.70 -49.22 -10.88
N GLU A 717 28.44 -49.05 -9.78
CA GLU A 717 29.70 -48.31 -9.66
C GLU A 717 30.77 -48.83 -10.63
N THR A 718 31.67 -47.97 -11.12
CA THR A 718 33.14 -47.99 -10.83
C THR A 718 33.96 -47.05 -11.73
N SER A 719 34.70 -46.16 -11.06
CA SER A 719 36.11 -45.72 -11.27
C SER A 719 36.84 -45.90 -12.62
N LEU A 720 37.54 -44.83 -13.05
CA LEU A 720 38.96 -44.77 -13.55
C LEU A 720 39.25 -43.33 -14.05
N THR A 721 39.83 -42.41 -13.27
CA THR A 721 41.26 -42.04 -13.12
C THR A 721 42.12 -41.87 -14.40
N LEU A 722 42.65 -40.64 -14.55
CA LEU A 722 43.95 -40.19 -15.09
C LEU A 722 44.31 -40.53 -16.56
N SER A 723 45.00 -39.71 -17.36
CA SER A 723 46.06 -38.74 -17.06
C SER A 723 46.28 -37.72 -18.18
N THR A 724 46.82 -36.58 -17.76
CA THR A 724 47.55 -35.51 -18.47
C THR A 724 48.73 -35.97 -19.35
N GLU A 725 49.06 -35.20 -20.39
CA GLU A 725 50.38 -34.53 -20.53
C GLU A 725 50.42 -33.48 -21.66
N ALA A 726 51.21 -32.44 -21.41
CA ALA A 726 51.47 -31.28 -22.26
C ALA A 726 52.76 -31.45 -23.08
N LEU A 727 52.96 -30.67 -24.15
CA LEU A 727 54.13 -29.78 -24.28
C LEU A 727 54.05 -28.83 -25.49
N SER A 728 54.68 -27.67 -25.29
CA SER A 728 54.91 -26.48 -26.11
C SER A 728 55.93 -26.68 -27.25
N THR A 729 55.86 -25.87 -28.32
CA THR A 729 56.89 -24.87 -28.76
C THR A 729 56.56 -24.22 -30.11
N ASP A 730 56.60 -22.88 -30.16
CA ASP A 730 56.72 -21.97 -31.34
C ASP A 730 58.20 -21.99 -31.87
N PRO A 731 58.67 -21.41 -33.02
CA PRO A 731 58.35 -20.05 -33.53
C PRO A 731 58.44 -19.70 -35.06
N THR A 732 57.90 -18.52 -35.41
CA THR A 732 58.41 -17.44 -36.32
C THR A 732 58.33 -17.46 -37.87
N SER A 733 57.76 -16.35 -38.39
CA SER A 733 58.28 -15.35 -39.37
C SER A 733 57.71 -15.21 -40.81
N GLU A 734 57.24 -13.97 -41.06
CA GLU A 734 56.96 -13.15 -42.27
C GLU A 734 58.13 -13.06 -43.30
N PRO A 735 58.07 -12.43 -44.54
CA PRO A 735 57.52 -11.07 -44.81
C PRO A 735 57.06 -10.60 -46.26
N LEU A 736 56.33 -9.46 -46.26
CA LEU A 736 56.35 -8.17 -47.04
C LEU A 736 56.46 -7.97 -48.58
N VAL A 737 55.89 -6.80 -48.98
CA VAL A 737 56.24 -5.75 -50.00
C VAL A 737 55.14 -5.54 -51.08
N GLU A 738 54.35 -4.44 -51.21
CA GLU A 738 54.49 -2.96 -51.31
C GLU A 738 54.57 -2.43 -52.78
N THR A 739 53.74 -1.43 -53.16
CA THR A 739 54.09 -0.25 -54.02
C THR A 739 52.89 0.72 -54.28
N THR A 740 53.20 2.03 -54.24
CA THR A 740 52.45 3.30 -54.47
C THR A 740 52.67 3.82 -55.93
N PRO A 741 52.44 5.09 -56.42
CA PRO A 741 51.76 6.35 -55.96
C PRO A 741 50.97 7.16 -57.07
N THR A 742 50.68 8.48 -56.81
CA THR A 742 50.52 9.69 -57.71
C THR A 742 49.07 10.24 -57.88
N THR A 743 48.56 11.33 -57.28
CA THR A 743 48.70 12.85 -57.31
C THR A 743 48.01 13.67 -58.43
N LEU A 744 47.51 14.87 -58.01
CA LEU A 744 47.21 16.18 -58.69
C LEU A 744 45.71 16.50 -59.01
N ILE A 745 45.11 17.71 -58.86
CA ILE A 745 45.44 19.07 -58.31
C ILE A 745 44.16 19.98 -58.35
N GLU A 746 44.01 20.88 -57.35
CA GLU A 746 43.48 22.30 -57.29
C GLU A 746 42.07 22.73 -57.81
N THR A 747 41.41 23.84 -57.39
CA THR A 747 41.64 25.09 -56.57
C THR A 747 40.24 25.70 -56.23
N THR A 748 39.96 26.52 -55.19
CA THR A 748 40.40 27.91 -54.80
C THR A 748 39.96 28.21 -53.34
N SER A 749 40.81 28.58 -52.34
CA SER A 749 41.36 29.91 -51.88
C SER A 749 40.31 30.98 -51.51
N THR A 750 40.30 31.67 -50.35
CA THR A 750 41.33 32.52 -49.65
C THR A 750 41.00 32.65 -48.13
N ASP A 751 41.91 32.47 -47.16
CA ASP A 751 42.97 33.37 -46.59
C ASP A 751 42.40 34.60 -45.82
N VAL A 752 42.81 35.06 -44.60
CA VAL A 752 44.10 35.16 -43.89
C VAL A 752 43.92 35.23 -42.34
N ILE A 753 44.96 34.77 -41.66
CA ILE A 753 45.49 34.85 -40.28
C ILE A 753 45.35 36.20 -39.52
N GLU A 754 45.13 36.16 -38.19
CA GLU A 754 46.02 36.85 -37.21
C GLU A 754 45.86 36.37 -35.75
N THR A 755 47.01 36.28 -35.09
CA THR A 755 47.25 35.89 -33.70
C THR A 755 47.68 37.14 -32.96
N THR A 756 47.18 37.44 -31.75
CA THR A 756 47.94 37.71 -30.51
C THR A 756 47.10 38.42 -29.44
N ALA A 757 47.42 38.07 -28.20
CA ALA A 757 46.91 38.63 -26.95
C ALA A 757 47.44 40.04 -26.66
N THR A 758 46.66 40.83 -25.90
CA THR A 758 47.23 41.76 -24.90
C THR A 758 46.23 42.09 -23.79
N THR A 759 46.83 42.20 -22.61
CA THR A 759 46.41 42.61 -21.26
C THR A 759 45.86 44.03 -21.12
N GLU A 760 45.07 44.27 -20.06
CA GLU A 760 44.99 45.44 -19.14
C GLU A 760 43.58 45.46 -18.50
N ALA A 761 43.29 45.95 -17.30
CA ALA A 761 44.04 46.27 -16.09
C ALA A 761 43.00 46.53 -14.99
N THR A 762 43.37 46.20 -13.76
CA THR A 762 42.65 46.41 -12.50
C THR A 762 42.62 47.89 -12.11
N THR A 763 41.48 48.42 -11.61
CA THR A 763 41.51 49.39 -10.50
C THR A 763 40.22 49.38 -9.67
N SER A 764 40.37 48.83 -8.46
CA SER A 764 39.81 49.17 -7.15
C SER A 764 38.65 50.17 -7.01
N ALA A 765 37.60 49.73 -6.31
CA ALA A 765 37.07 50.47 -5.17
C ALA A 765 36.59 49.48 -4.08
N VAL A 766 37.32 49.51 -2.96
CA VAL A 766 36.97 48.92 -1.67
C VAL A 766 35.73 49.64 -1.12
N LEU A 767 34.80 48.91 -0.49
CA LEU A 767 34.13 49.35 0.75
C LEU A 767 33.43 48.14 1.42
N THR A 768 33.88 47.86 2.63
CA THR A 768 33.32 46.94 3.63
C THR A 768 32.13 47.55 4.37
N GLU A 769 31.19 46.67 4.72
CA GLU A 769 30.21 46.65 5.82
C GLU A 769 29.30 47.87 6.10
N GLU A 770 27.97 47.63 6.11
CA GLU A 770 27.17 47.66 7.36
C GLU A 770 25.73 47.13 7.13
N LYS A 771 25.21 46.40 8.14
CA LYS A 771 23.82 45.91 8.25
C LYS A 771 22.81 47.08 8.28
N SER A 772 21.69 46.96 7.56
CA SER A 772 20.39 47.37 8.12
C SER A 772 19.20 46.72 7.39
N THR A 773 18.27 46.21 8.18
CA THR A 773 16.94 45.69 7.86
C THR A 773 16.00 46.76 7.29
N ALA A 774 15.29 46.44 6.19
CA ALA A 774 14.06 47.15 5.82
C ALA A 774 13.09 46.24 5.03
N LEU A 775 11.85 46.23 5.53
CA LEU A 775 10.62 45.66 4.97
C LEU A 775 10.38 46.13 3.53
N ALA A 776 9.97 45.22 2.63
CA ALA A 776 9.42 45.56 1.32
C ALA A 776 7.90 45.31 1.29
N THR A 777 7.17 46.41 1.09
CA THR A 777 5.72 46.56 0.94
C THR A 777 5.21 46.07 -0.42
N SER A 778 4.08 45.34 -0.40
CA SER A 778 3.29 44.94 -1.58
C SER A 778 2.43 46.09 -2.10
N THR A 779 2.47 46.37 -3.40
CA THR A 779 1.53 47.23 -4.12
C THR A 779 0.31 46.43 -4.58
N THR A 780 -0.87 46.74 -4.04
CA THR A 780 -2.19 46.24 -4.47
C THR A 780 -2.78 47.12 -5.58
N THR A 781 -3.01 46.56 -6.76
CA THR A 781 -3.94 47.10 -7.78
C THR A 781 -5.37 46.77 -7.37
N GLY A 782 -6.26 47.77 -7.38
CA GLY A 782 -7.65 47.67 -6.93
C GLY A 782 -8.49 46.70 -7.77
N ALA A 783 -9.33 45.91 -7.10
CA ALA A 783 -10.24 44.96 -7.71
C ALA A 783 -11.43 45.67 -8.41
N PRO A 784 -11.96 45.12 -9.52
CA PRO A 784 -13.14 45.66 -10.20
C PRO A 784 -14.39 45.61 -9.30
N THR A 785 -15.28 46.58 -9.48
CA THR A 785 -16.47 46.88 -8.64
C THR A 785 -17.60 45.83 -8.74
N CYS A 786 -17.54 44.93 -9.71
CA CYS A 786 -18.38 43.74 -9.82
C CYS A 786 -17.65 42.73 -10.70
N VAL A 787 -17.64 41.45 -10.32
CA VAL A 787 -17.00 40.37 -11.07
C VAL A 787 -18.11 39.46 -11.60
N GLU A 788 -18.24 39.36 -12.92
CA GLU A 788 -19.09 38.34 -13.53
C GLU A 788 -18.63 36.96 -13.04
N THR A 789 -19.50 36.28 -12.30
CA THR A 789 -19.17 35.01 -11.67
C THR A 789 -20.05 33.95 -12.29
N GLN A 790 -19.41 32.94 -12.86
CA GLN A 790 -20.11 31.81 -13.41
C GLN A 790 -20.61 30.93 -12.26
N VAL A 791 -21.93 30.84 -12.10
CA VAL A 791 -22.57 30.07 -11.02
C VAL A 791 -22.72 28.61 -11.43
N VAL A 792 -22.80 28.34 -12.73
CA VAL A 792 -22.74 26.99 -13.30
C VAL A 792 -21.59 26.93 -14.29
N VAL A 793 -20.49 26.29 -13.90
CA VAL A 793 -19.42 25.82 -14.79
C VAL A 793 -19.60 24.31 -14.90
N ASN A 794 -19.89 23.81 -16.10
CA ASN A 794 -20.04 22.39 -16.41
C ASN A 794 -18.78 21.59 -15.99
N PRO A 795 -18.74 20.97 -14.80
CA PRO A 795 -17.56 20.29 -14.31
C PRO A 795 -17.75 18.80 -14.63
N GLY A 796 -17.16 18.30 -15.72
CA GLY A 796 -16.95 16.85 -15.90
C GLY A 796 -18.12 15.96 -15.49
N PHE A 797 -19.08 15.71 -16.39
CA PHE A 797 -20.06 14.66 -16.17
C PHE A 797 -19.30 13.33 -15.94
N ASP A 798 -19.37 12.77 -14.74
CA ASP A 798 -18.72 11.50 -14.44
C ASP A 798 -19.52 10.35 -15.09
N ASP A 799 -18.83 9.28 -15.47
CA ASP A 799 -19.39 8.05 -16.05
C ASP A 799 -20.15 7.20 -15.01
N ASN A 800 -20.41 7.78 -13.84
CA ASN A 800 -21.25 7.21 -12.81
C ASN A 800 -22.71 7.50 -13.17
N THR A 801 -23.55 6.47 -13.16
CA THR A 801 -25.00 6.53 -13.39
C THR A 801 -25.78 7.35 -12.33
N SER A 802 -25.12 8.28 -11.63
CA SER A 802 -25.61 8.98 -10.45
C SER A 802 -26.25 10.35 -10.73
N GLY A 803 -26.25 10.85 -11.98
CA GLY A 803 -27.06 12.02 -12.36
C GLY A 803 -26.84 13.27 -11.48
N ARG A 804 -25.64 13.44 -10.94
CA ARG A 804 -25.25 14.66 -10.22
C ARG A 804 -24.16 15.37 -11.03
N PRO A 805 -24.30 16.67 -11.31
CA PRO A 805 -25.31 17.59 -10.77
C PRO A 805 -26.60 17.72 -11.61
N TRP A 806 -26.80 16.91 -12.67
CA TRP A 806 -27.93 17.04 -13.61
C TRP A 806 -28.89 15.84 -13.63
N ILE A 807 -30.17 16.12 -13.39
CA ILE A 807 -31.32 15.22 -13.50
C ILE A 807 -31.78 15.18 -14.97
N HIS A 808 -32.04 14.01 -15.54
CA HIS A 808 -32.54 13.89 -16.92
C HIS A 808 -33.65 12.86 -17.12
N THR A 809 -34.46 13.03 -18.17
CA THR A 809 -35.45 12.04 -18.63
C THR A 809 -35.14 11.68 -20.08
N GLY A 810 -34.49 10.54 -20.32
CA GLY A 810 -33.99 10.06 -21.61
C GLY A 810 -32.61 9.39 -21.46
N ASP A 811 -32.22 8.50 -22.40
CA ASP A 811 -30.91 7.83 -22.35
C ASP A 811 -29.79 8.84 -22.61
N THR A 812 -28.88 8.99 -21.64
CA THR A 812 -27.68 9.81 -21.76
C THR A 812 -26.53 9.02 -22.37
N ILE A 813 -25.94 9.54 -23.44
CA ILE A 813 -24.72 8.95 -24.02
C ILE A 813 -23.59 9.96 -23.85
N GLN A 814 -22.58 9.60 -23.06
CA GLN A 814 -21.31 10.33 -23.02
C GLN A 814 -20.43 9.81 -24.17
N GLU A 815 -20.27 10.62 -25.21
CA GLU A 815 -19.39 10.30 -26.35
C GLU A 815 -18.41 11.43 -26.56
N VAL A 816 -17.12 11.10 -26.60
CA VAL A 816 -16.00 12.05 -26.69
C VAL A 816 -15.94 12.69 -28.07
N VAL A 817 -16.37 13.95 -28.25
CA VAL A 817 -15.81 14.85 -29.29
C VAL A 817 -16.00 16.35 -28.98
N ALA A 818 -14.99 17.14 -29.38
CA ALA A 818 -14.85 18.60 -29.54
C ALA A 818 -14.33 19.38 -28.31
N SER A 819 -14.84 19.15 -27.11
CA SER A 819 -14.23 19.57 -25.86
C SER A 819 -14.17 18.35 -24.92
N SER A 820 -13.06 18.12 -24.21
CA SER A 820 -12.94 17.00 -23.25
C SER A 820 -14.09 17.02 -22.20
N PRO A 821 -14.25 15.96 -21.38
CA PRO A 821 -15.37 14.99 -21.33
C PRO A 821 -16.82 15.53 -21.08
N ASN A 822 -17.17 16.75 -21.51
CA ASN A 822 -18.28 17.50 -20.89
C ASN A 822 -19.57 17.64 -21.74
N SER A 823 -19.75 16.92 -22.84
CA SER A 823 -20.98 17.00 -23.65
C SER A 823 -22.05 16.00 -23.23
N LEU A 824 -23.30 16.44 -23.06
CA LEU A 824 -24.43 15.58 -22.71
C LEU A 824 -25.31 15.29 -23.93
N GLY A 825 -25.50 14.01 -24.26
CA GLY A 825 -26.41 13.58 -25.30
C GLY A 825 -27.77 13.16 -24.74
N ILE A 826 -28.90 13.73 -25.19
CA ILE A 826 -30.23 13.19 -24.90
C ILE A 826 -30.73 12.43 -26.13
N ILE A 827 -31.17 11.18 -25.93
CA ILE A 827 -31.94 10.46 -26.92
C ILE A 827 -33.44 10.72 -26.75
N VAL A 828 -34.09 11.17 -27.81
CA VAL A 828 -35.53 11.42 -27.88
C VAL A 828 -36.18 10.37 -28.77
N GLY A 829 -37.02 9.52 -28.18
CA GLY A 829 -37.79 8.47 -28.87
C GLY A 829 -39.03 9.03 -29.60
N LYS A 830 -39.73 8.17 -30.35
CA LYS A 830 -40.93 8.57 -31.09
C LYS A 830 -42.11 8.83 -30.14
N GLY A 831 -42.36 10.10 -29.85
CA GLY A 831 -43.48 10.56 -29.01
C GLY A 831 -43.12 10.83 -27.56
N ASP A 832 -41.85 10.64 -27.19
CA ASP A 832 -41.31 10.95 -25.86
C ASP A 832 -40.49 12.24 -25.94
N GLY A 833 -40.56 13.07 -24.88
CA GLY A 833 -39.74 14.28 -24.73
C GLY A 833 -38.51 14.01 -23.86
N GLY A 834 -37.45 14.79 -24.06
CA GLY A 834 -36.25 14.77 -23.23
C GLY A 834 -36.18 15.95 -22.28
N LEU A 835 -35.68 15.78 -21.06
CA LEU A 835 -35.47 16.88 -20.11
C LEU A 835 -34.07 16.78 -19.50
N LEU A 836 -33.37 17.90 -19.38
CA LEU A 836 -32.20 18.09 -18.52
C LEU A 836 -32.54 19.13 -17.47
N ARG A 837 -32.17 18.91 -16.21
CA ARG A 837 -32.43 19.82 -15.11
C ARG A 837 -31.33 19.78 -14.06
N GLN A 838 -30.89 20.93 -13.58
CA GLN A 838 -30.02 21.07 -12.40
C GLN A 838 -30.67 22.01 -11.40
N GLU A 839 -30.50 21.76 -10.12
CA GLU A 839 -30.96 22.64 -9.05
C GLU A 839 -29.84 23.56 -8.58
N LEU A 840 -30.15 24.85 -8.45
CA LEU A 840 -29.22 25.92 -8.11
C LEU A 840 -29.72 26.66 -6.88
N HIS A 841 -28.80 27.00 -5.98
CA HIS A 841 -29.13 27.63 -4.71
C HIS A 841 -28.60 29.07 -4.62
N ASN A 842 -29.26 29.89 -3.81
CA ASN A 842 -28.82 31.22 -3.42
C ASN A 842 -28.57 32.20 -4.59
N LEU A 843 -29.47 32.21 -5.58
CA LEU A 843 -29.37 33.11 -6.73
C LEU A 843 -29.97 34.49 -6.40
N LYS A 844 -29.23 35.57 -6.65
CA LYS A 844 -29.71 36.95 -6.53
C LYS A 844 -29.00 37.87 -7.53
N GLY A 845 -29.76 38.58 -8.35
CA GLY A 845 -29.23 39.50 -9.36
C GLY A 845 -29.55 39.06 -10.79
N ASN A 846 -28.79 39.58 -11.75
CA ASN A 846 -28.98 39.33 -13.18
C ASN A 846 -28.05 38.23 -13.67
N TYR A 847 -28.57 37.32 -14.49
CA TYR A 847 -27.86 36.16 -14.98
C TYR A 847 -28.08 35.97 -16.49
N LYS A 848 -27.05 35.47 -17.16
CA LYS A 848 -27.09 35.03 -18.55
C LYS A 848 -26.90 33.53 -18.60
N PHE A 849 -27.90 32.84 -19.14
CA PHE A 849 -27.83 31.42 -19.45
C PHE A 849 -27.38 31.22 -20.89
N SER A 850 -26.41 30.33 -21.12
CA SER A 850 -25.98 29.95 -22.46
C SER A 850 -25.60 28.49 -22.56
N PHE A 851 -25.83 27.89 -23.72
CA PHE A 851 -25.40 26.53 -24.05
C PHE A 851 -25.27 26.36 -25.56
N ARG A 852 -24.45 25.40 -25.99
CA ARG A 852 -24.33 24.95 -27.36
C ARG A 852 -25.15 23.69 -27.59
N TRP A 853 -25.75 23.53 -28.77
CA TRP A 853 -26.55 22.35 -29.10
C TRP A 853 -26.42 21.91 -30.56
N THR A 854 -26.66 20.63 -30.84
CA THR A 854 -26.76 20.07 -32.20
C THR A 854 -27.60 18.79 -32.24
N ILE A 855 -28.14 18.40 -33.40
CA ILE A 855 -28.74 17.07 -33.62
C ILE A 855 -27.66 16.15 -34.17
N ALA A 856 -27.11 15.30 -33.31
CA ALA A 856 -25.95 14.47 -33.65
C ALA A 856 -26.30 13.29 -34.57
N GLU A 857 -27.46 12.67 -34.37
CA GLU A 857 -27.87 11.48 -35.14
C GLU A 857 -29.40 11.36 -35.19
N VAL A 858 -29.90 10.80 -36.30
CA VAL A 858 -31.33 10.46 -36.48
C VAL A 858 -31.43 9.06 -37.07
N ASP A 859 -31.90 8.10 -36.28
CA ASP A 859 -32.12 6.73 -36.74
C ASP A 859 -33.42 6.62 -37.54
N GLN A 860 -33.29 6.09 -38.76
CA GLN A 860 -34.36 5.84 -39.72
C GLN A 860 -35.33 7.03 -39.86
N LEU A 861 -34.89 8.07 -40.58
CA LEU A 861 -35.75 9.17 -40.98
C LEU A 861 -36.81 8.68 -41.98
N LEU A 862 -38.06 8.57 -41.55
CA LEU A 862 -39.19 8.01 -42.31
C LEU A 862 -40.18 9.11 -42.78
N GLY A 863 -39.85 10.40 -42.58
CA GLY A 863 -40.62 11.59 -43.01
C GLY A 863 -40.15 12.89 -42.32
N ASP A 864 -40.90 13.99 -42.52
CA ASP A 864 -40.61 15.28 -41.87
C ASP A 864 -40.79 15.19 -40.34
N PHE A 865 -39.98 15.97 -39.61
CA PHE A 865 -40.05 16.13 -38.15
C PHE A 865 -40.07 17.60 -37.77
N SER A 866 -40.62 17.89 -36.59
CA SER A 866 -40.63 19.21 -35.95
C SER A 866 -40.26 19.04 -34.48
N CYS A 867 -39.23 19.75 -34.04
CA CYS A 867 -38.76 19.71 -32.66
C CYS A 867 -38.74 21.10 -32.04
N THR A 868 -38.83 21.16 -30.71
CA THR A 868 -38.66 22.38 -29.92
C THR A 868 -37.72 22.09 -28.77
N VAL A 869 -36.71 22.95 -28.58
CA VAL A 869 -35.84 22.96 -27.40
C VAL A 869 -36.15 24.19 -26.57
N GLN A 870 -36.66 23.98 -25.35
CA GLN A 870 -37.16 25.00 -24.45
C GLN A 870 -36.27 25.11 -23.20
N PRO A 871 -35.40 26.13 -23.10
CA PRO A 871 -34.65 26.41 -21.89
C PRO A 871 -35.50 27.15 -20.84
N LYS A 872 -35.24 26.91 -19.56
CA LYS A 872 -35.96 27.50 -18.41
C LYS A 872 -35.01 27.73 -17.23
N VAL A 873 -35.18 28.83 -16.50
CA VAL A 873 -34.50 29.10 -15.21
C VAL A 873 -35.57 29.44 -14.17
N GLY A 874 -35.65 28.64 -13.10
CA GLY A 874 -36.78 28.68 -12.17
C GLY A 874 -38.10 28.47 -12.90
N ASP A 875 -39.02 29.43 -12.76
CA ASP A 875 -40.30 29.45 -13.48
C ASP A 875 -40.31 30.23 -14.79
N THR A 876 -39.19 30.82 -15.18
CA THR A 876 -39.08 31.65 -16.38
C THR A 876 -38.63 30.83 -17.58
N GLU A 877 -39.49 30.71 -18.60
CA GLU A 877 -39.13 30.17 -19.91
C GLU A 877 -38.30 31.18 -20.70
N LEU A 878 -37.17 30.72 -21.23
CA LEU A 878 -36.28 31.49 -22.09
C LEU A 878 -36.64 31.26 -23.58
N PRO A 879 -36.07 31.99 -24.55
CA PRO A 879 -36.48 31.86 -25.95
C PRO A 879 -36.40 30.42 -26.48
N VAL A 880 -37.51 29.94 -27.06
CA VAL A 880 -37.61 28.59 -27.66
C VAL A 880 -36.74 28.48 -28.91
N ILE A 881 -36.13 27.31 -29.09
CA ILE A 881 -35.34 26.96 -30.27
C ILE A 881 -36.12 25.93 -31.08
N ILE A 882 -36.20 26.11 -32.39
CA ILE A 882 -36.90 25.19 -33.29
C ILE A 882 -35.88 24.63 -34.28
N PRO A 883 -35.32 23.43 -34.02
CA PRO A 883 -34.35 22.81 -34.90
C PRO A 883 -34.96 22.44 -36.26
N GLY A 884 -34.25 22.77 -37.35
CA GLY A 884 -34.63 22.39 -38.71
C GLY A 884 -33.85 21.18 -39.24
N PRO A 885 -34.23 20.60 -40.40
CA PRO A 885 -33.52 19.48 -41.00
C PRO A 885 -32.05 19.76 -41.36
N MET A 886 -31.67 21.03 -41.57
CA MET A 886 -30.27 21.43 -41.81
C MET A 886 -29.42 21.49 -40.53
N ASP A 887 -30.01 21.22 -39.36
CA ASP A 887 -29.35 21.25 -38.06
C ASP A 887 -28.90 19.85 -37.60
N ILE A 888 -29.03 18.86 -38.49
CA ILE A 888 -28.52 17.50 -38.34
C ILE A 888 -27.06 17.48 -38.79
N GLY A 889 -26.16 17.09 -37.88
CA GLY A 889 -24.73 17.01 -38.14
C GLY A 889 -23.89 17.23 -36.88
N THR A 890 -22.60 17.57 -37.06
CA THR A 890 -21.65 17.77 -35.97
C THR A 890 -21.46 19.24 -35.56
N ASP A 891 -22.11 20.18 -36.25
CA ASP A 891 -21.93 21.62 -36.00
C ASP A 891 -22.80 22.08 -34.82
N PHE A 892 -22.16 22.61 -33.78
CA PHE A 892 -22.83 23.13 -32.59
C PHE A 892 -23.31 24.58 -32.78
N LYS A 893 -24.51 24.89 -32.30
CA LYS A 893 -25.11 26.22 -32.33
C LYS A 893 -25.27 26.78 -30.93
N LEU A 894 -24.93 28.06 -30.73
CA LEU A 894 -25.06 28.73 -29.44
C LEU A 894 -26.49 29.25 -29.23
N ALA A 895 -27.07 28.94 -28.07
CA ALA A 895 -28.31 29.51 -27.57
C ALA A 895 -28.03 30.30 -26.28
N THR A 896 -28.69 31.46 -26.11
CA THR A 896 -28.51 32.32 -24.94
C THR A 896 -29.83 32.94 -24.49
N GLY A 897 -30.02 33.12 -23.19
CA GLY A 897 -31.13 33.86 -22.59
C GLY A 897 -30.71 34.57 -21.31
N THR A 898 -31.50 35.53 -20.85
CA THR A 898 -31.23 36.28 -19.60
C THR A 898 -32.34 36.04 -18.58
N TRP A 899 -31.96 35.95 -17.31
CA TRP A 899 -32.86 35.74 -16.18
C TRP A 899 -32.44 36.63 -15.02
N SER A 900 -33.39 37.22 -14.31
CA SER A 900 -33.12 38.14 -13.20
C SER A 900 -34.03 37.89 -12.02
N THR A 901 -33.51 38.14 -10.81
CA THR A 901 -34.31 38.14 -9.59
C THR A 901 -33.85 39.25 -8.64
N GLU A 902 -34.80 40.07 -8.16
CA GLU A 902 -34.53 41.17 -7.22
C GLU A 902 -34.33 40.68 -5.78
N SER A 903 -34.93 39.54 -5.43
CA SER A 903 -34.87 38.89 -4.12
C SER A 903 -34.04 37.61 -4.18
N LEU A 904 -33.44 37.22 -3.05
CA LEU A 904 -32.68 35.97 -2.96
C LEU A 904 -33.61 34.78 -3.24
N VAL A 905 -33.24 33.95 -4.22
CA VAL A 905 -33.91 32.70 -4.53
C VAL A 905 -33.08 31.56 -3.96
N ASP A 906 -33.58 30.97 -2.89
CA ASP A 906 -32.86 29.93 -2.14
C ASP A 906 -32.70 28.63 -2.97
N LEU A 907 -33.64 28.36 -3.89
CA LEU A 907 -33.59 27.23 -4.83
C LEU A 907 -34.29 27.57 -6.15
N ALA A 908 -33.61 27.34 -7.27
CA ALA A 908 -34.14 27.48 -8.64
C ALA A 908 -33.70 26.30 -9.52
N SER A 909 -34.57 25.86 -10.43
CA SER A 909 -34.22 24.83 -11.41
C SER A 909 -33.76 25.42 -12.74
N LEU A 910 -32.57 25.06 -13.20
CA LEU A 910 -32.10 25.30 -14.55
C LEU A 910 -32.46 24.09 -15.42
N SER A 911 -33.22 24.24 -16.51
CA SER A 911 -33.61 23.09 -17.34
C SER A 911 -33.65 23.36 -18.85
N ILE A 912 -33.41 22.31 -19.65
CA ILE A 912 -33.56 22.29 -21.10
C ILE A 912 -34.47 21.13 -21.46
N ARG A 913 -35.63 21.42 -22.08
CA ARG A 913 -36.58 20.42 -22.53
C ARG A 913 -36.57 20.29 -24.05
N VAL A 914 -36.56 19.07 -24.58
CA VAL A 914 -36.64 18.76 -26.01
C VAL A 914 -37.91 17.99 -26.28
N ASP A 915 -38.82 18.55 -27.07
CA ASP A 915 -40.03 17.86 -27.52
C ASP A 915 -39.99 17.75 -29.05
N CYS A 916 -40.14 16.53 -29.56
CA CYS A 916 -40.08 16.24 -31.00
C CYS A 916 -41.31 15.48 -31.47
N THR A 917 -41.79 15.82 -32.67
CA THR A 917 -42.91 15.16 -33.34
C THR A 917 -42.53 14.86 -34.79
N GLY A 918 -42.90 13.69 -35.32
CA GLY A 918 -42.54 13.30 -36.68
C GLY A 918 -42.43 11.79 -36.90
N ARG A 919 -41.94 11.40 -38.08
CA ARG A 919 -41.67 9.98 -38.42
C ARG A 919 -40.16 9.71 -38.38
N TYR A 920 -39.64 9.40 -37.21
CA TYR A 920 -38.27 8.93 -36.96
C TYR A 920 -38.32 7.82 -35.90
N TYR A 921 -37.26 7.01 -35.79
CA TYR A 921 -37.16 5.97 -34.75
C TYR A 921 -36.51 6.52 -33.48
N ARG A 922 -35.42 7.28 -33.64
CA ARG A 922 -34.65 7.90 -32.56
C ARG A 922 -33.98 9.19 -33.03
N MET A 923 -33.92 10.22 -32.20
CA MET A 923 -33.11 11.42 -32.46
C MET A 923 -32.20 11.71 -31.27
N LYS A 924 -30.90 11.90 -31.53
CA LYS A 924 -29.88 12.20 -30.51
C LYS A 924 -29.54 13.68 -30.55
N TYR A 925 -29.88 14.41 -29.49
CA TYR A 925 -29.48 15.80 -29.27
C TYR A 925 -28.22 15.85 -28.42
N ARG A 926 -27.25 16.70 -28.76
CA ARG A 926 -26.08 16.96 -27.91
C ARG A 926 -26.12 18.40 -27.41
N PHE A 927 -25.82 18.58 -26.14
CA PHE A 927 -25.69 19.87 -25.46
C PHE A 927 -24.28 20.01 -24.87
N ASP A 928 -23.65 21.15 -25.06
CA ASP A 928 -22.28 21.43 -24.62
C ASP A 928 -22.16 22.87 -24.10
N ASP A 929 -21.08 23.22 -23.40
CA ASP A 929 -20.81 24.57 -22.85
C ASP A 929 -22.00 25.18 -22.09
N ILE A 930 -22.69 24.40 -21.24
CA ILE A 930 -23.83 24.89 -20.46
C ILE A 930 -23.32 25.79 -19.32
N THR A 931 -23.68 27.06 -19.35
CA THR A 931 -23.21 28.07 -18.39
C THR A 931 -24.34 28.97 -17.90
N LEU A 932 -24.35 29.28 -16.60
CA LEU A 932 -25.15 30.36 -16.02
C LEU A 932 -24.21 31.36 -15.35
N THR A 933 -24.13 32.58 -15.87
CA THR A 933 -23.16 33.59 -15.43
C THR A 933 -23.88 34.81 -14.87
N SER A 934 -23.51 35.27 -13.68
CA SER A 934 -24.02 36.53 -13.15
C SER A 934 -23.47 37.70 -13.98
N VAL A 935 -24.34 38.59 -14.43
CA VAL A 935 -23.98 39.76 -15.22
C VAL A 935 -24.09 40.99 -14.34
N CYS A 936 -23.09 41.87 -14.40
CA CYS A 936 -23.07 43.10 -13.63
C CYS A 936 -24.04 44.13 -14.24
N ASP A 937 -24.75 44.90 -13.40
CA ASP A 937 -25.56 46.02 -13.87
C ASP A 937 -24.67 47.21 -14.25
N ASP A 938 -24.82 47.70 -15.49
CA ASP A 938 -24.02 48.80 -16.05
C ASP A 938 -24.24 50.17 -15.36
N ASP A 939 -25.17 50.29 -14.41
CA ASP A 939 -25.61 51.57 -13.82
C ASP A 939 -25.40 51.71 -12.29
N ALA A 940 -24.58 50.87 -11.64
CA ALA A 940 -24.31 51.01 -10.20
C ALA A 940 -23.18 52.02 -9.91
N GLU A 941 -23.50 53.19 -9.32
CA GLU A 941 -22.52 54.21 -8.90
C GLU A 941 -21.49 53.68 -7.87
N PRO A 942 -20.23 54.14 -7.91
CA PRO A 942 -19.17 53.62 -7.05
C PRO A 942 -19.29 54.15 -5.61
N LEU A 943 -19.60 53.27 -4.67
CA LEU A 943 -19.49 53.56 -3.24
C LEU A 943 -18.01 53.58 -2.81
N ILE A 944 -17.58 54.73 -2.31
CA ILE A 944 -16.24 55.03 -1.80
C ILE A 944 -15.91 54.10 -0.62
N ALA A 945 -14.87 53.29 -0.78
CA ALA A 945 -14.32 52.48 0.29
C ALA A 945 -13.76 53.37 1.41
N SER A 946 -14.39 53.30 2.59
CA SER A 946 -13.76 53.67 3.86
C SER A 946 -13.44 52.38 4.59
N THR A 947 -12.20 51.92 4.43
CA THR A 947 -11.63 50.83 5.21
C THR A 947 -11.46 51.26 6.66
N THR A 948 -12.17 50.57 7.55
CA THR A 948 -11.75 50.36 8.93
C THR A 948 -11.93 48.88 9.26
N LEU A 949 -10.79 48.23 9.49
CA LEU A 949 -10.68 47.01 10.28
C LEU A 949 -11.06 47.34 11.72
N LEU A 950 -12.03 46.62 12.28
CA LEU A 950 -12.13 46.20 13.68
C LEU A 950 -13.29 45.19 13.75
N GLU A 951 -12.98 43.95 14.11
CA GLU A 951 -13.35 43.37 15.42
C GLU A 951 -14.86 43.41 15.69
N THR A 952 -15.48 42.24 15.71
CA THR A 952 -16.77 42.06 16.37
C THR A 952 -16.56 42.14 17.88
N THR A 953 -16.80 43.30 18.47
CA THR A 953 -17.21 43.38 19.87
C THR A 953 -18.54 44.14 20.01
N PRO A 954 -19.30 43.83 21.09
CA PRO A 954 -20.73 44.04 21.20
C PRO A 954 -21.09 45.49 21.56
N THR A 955 -22.35 45.86 21.38
CA THR A 955 -22.95 47.08 21.92
C THR A 955 -24.43 46.77 22.18
N THR A 956 -25.06 47.13 23.30
CA THR A 956 -24.80 48.24 24.23
C THR A 956 -25.38 47.94 25.62
N LEU A 957 -24.71 48.41 26.68
CA LEU A 957 -25.29 49.39 27.60
C LEU A 957 -24.17 50.28 28.18
N ALA A 958 -24.46 51.57 28.22
CA ALA A 958 -23.54 52.68 28.45
C ALA A 958 -23.11 52.86 29.92
N GLU A 959 -21.93 53.46 30.17
CA GLU A 959 -21.79 54.86 30.64
C GLU A 959 -20.37 55.21 31.14
N THR A 960 -19.84 56.31 30.60
CA THR A 960 -18.96 57.37 31.16
C THR A 960 -17.68 57.10 31.99
N ALA A 961 -16.56 57.51 31.35
CA ALA A 961 -15.61 58.57 31.75
C ALA A 961 -14.46 58.33 32.76
N SER A 962 -13.26 58.56 32.20
CA SER A 962 -12.09 59.30 32.72
C SER A 962 -11.12 58.67 33.73
N THR A 963 -10.01 58.17 33.16
CA THR A 963 -8.60 58.50 33.43
C THR A 963 -8.16 58.90 34.86
N THR A 964 -7.17 58.19 35.42
CA THR A 964 -5.77 58.69 35.56
C THR A 964 -4.78 57.55 35.88
N LEU A 965 -3.52 57.78 35.50
CA LEU A 965 -2.30 56.96 35.61
C LEU A 965 -1.90 56.56 37.05
N VAL A 966 -1.13 55.47 37.19
CA VAL A 966 0.27 55.42 37.72
C VAL A 966 0.68 53.96 38.06
N GLU A 967 1.72 53.50 37.36
CA GLU A 967 2.97 52.84 37.79
C GLU A 967 3.09 51.90 39.03
N THR A 968 3.97 50.89 38.82
CA THR A 968 4.92 50.20 39.75
C THR A 968 4.52 48.96 40.59
N THR A 969 5.19 47.85 40.24
CA THR A 969 5.97 46.86 41.04
C THR A 969 5.46 46.16 42.32
N HIS A 970 5.95 44.91 42.43
CA HIS A 970 6.26 44.09 43.62
C HIS A 970 5.32 42.94 44.05
N THR A 971 5.88 41.74 43.85
CA THR A 971 5.98 40.53 44.69
C THR A 971 5.11 40.32 45.95
N THR A 972 4.95 39.00 46.20
CA THR A 972 4.93 38.26 47.49
C THR A 972 3.59 37.83 48.12
N THR A 973 3.41 36.49 48.09
CA THR A 973 3.06 35.54 49.19
C THR A 973 1.71 35.50 49.89
N GLU A 974 1.33 34.23 50.14
CA GLU A 974 0.59 33.67 51.28
C GLU A 974 -0.92 33.95 51.35
N ALA A 975 -1.73 32.93 51.06
CA ALA A 975 -2.24 31.92 52.00
C ALA A 975 -3.45 32.43 52.80
N THR A 976 -4.53 31.67 52.80
CA THR A 976 -4.98 30.78 53.91
C THR A 976 -6.51 30.67 53.92
N THR A 977 -7.00 29.42 54.05
CA THR A 977 -8.17 28.95 54.83
C THR A 977 -9.57 29.51 54.55
N THR A 978 -10.50 28.67 54.08
CA THR A 978 -11.42 27.81 54.88
C THR A 978 -12.67 28.54 55.36
N ALA A 979 -13.85 28.11 54.89
CA ALA A 979 -15.01 27.87 55.74
C ALA A 979 -16.12 27.16 54.95
N VAL A 980 -16.41 25.94 55.41
CA VAL A 980 -17.62 25.16 55.20
C VAL A 980 -18.81 25.90 55.80
N LEU A 981 -20.00 25.78 55.20
CA LEU A 981 -21.25 25.66 55.96
C LEU A 981 -22.35 24.99 55.10
N SER A 982 -23.00 24.06 55.78
CA SER A 982 -24.07 23.12 55.45
C SER A 982 -25.47 23.72 55.55
N GLU A 983 -26.46 23.08 54.89
CA GLU A 983 -27.86 22.82 55.34
C GLU A 983 -28.56 22.07 54.18
N GLU A 984 -28.80 20.75 54.22
CA GLU A 984 -29.85 19.94 54.87
C GLU A 984 -31.32 20.18 54.47
N SER A 985 -31.94 19.09 53.95
CA SER A 985 -33.34 18.62 54.06
C SER A 985 -34.44 19.38 53.28
N SER A 986 -35.51 18.80 52.71
CA SER A 986 -36.16 17.49 52.93
C SER A 986 -37.00 17.03 51.72
N THR A 987 -37.25 15.73 51.71
CA THR A 987 -38.07 14.85 50.84
C THR A 987 -39.55 15.21 50.57
N THR A 988 -40.05 14.84 49.38
CA THR A 988 -41.39 14.27 49.14
C THR A 988 -41.36 13.22 48.02
N LEU A 989 -42.12 12.14 48.20
CA LEU A 989 -42.15 10.89 47.41
C LEU A 989 -43.45 10.77 46.58
N ALA A 990 -43.38 9.99 45.48
CA ALA A 990 -44.43 9.44 44.58
C ALA A 990 -44.67 10.24 43.27
N ALA A 991 -44.82 9.66 42.06
CA ALA A 991 -44.93 8.28 41.58
C ALA A 991 -44.45 8.19 40.10
N SER A 992 -44.29 6.97 39.59
CA SER A 992 -43.74 6.58 38.28
C SER A 992 -44.40 7.19 37.03
N THR A 993 -43.59 7.50 36.03
CA THR A 993 -43.88 7.27 34.60
C THR A 993 -42.57 6.99 33.85
N THR A 994 -42.48 5.78 33.29
CA THR A 994 -41.56 5.39 32.22
C THR A 994 -41.68 6.35 31.03
N SER A 995 -40.57 6.89 30.55
CA SER A 995 -40.42 7.36 29.17
C SER A 995 -39.17 6.72 28.58
N THR A 996 -39.40 5.71 27.77
CA THR A 996 -38.49 5.15 26.77
C THR A 996 -37.96 6.28 25.88
N GLU A 997 -36.65 6.50 25.86
CA GLU A 997 -35.99 7.20 24.75
C GLU A 997 -36.18 6.36 23.47
N ALA A 998 -36.47 7.04 22.37
CA ALA A 998 -36.76 6.42 21.08
C ALA A 998 -35.51 5.71 20.51
N GLU A 999 -35.71 4.50 19.99
CA GLU A 999 -34.69 3.70 19.32
C GLU A 999 -34.10 4.43 18.09
N ALA A 1000 -32.79 4.29 17.90
CA ALA A 1000 -32.11 4.74 16.68
C ALA A 1000 -32.67 3.96 15.47
N CYS A 1001 -32.86 4.65 14.33
CA CYS A 1001 -33.31 4.02 13.09
C CYS A 1001 -32.30 2.96 12.64
N ILE A 1002 -32.75 1.71 12.46
CA ILE A 1002 -31.96 0.57 11.98
C ILE A 1002 -32.45 0.23 10.57
N GLU A 1003 -31.56 0.28 9.59
CA GLU A 1003 -31.87 -0.18 8.22
C GLU A 1003 -32.34 -1.64 8.26
N THR A 1004 -33.56 -1.88 7.80
CA THR A 1004 -34.18 -3.20 7.91
C THR A 1004 -34.59 -3.70 6.52
N GLN A 1005 -34.14 -4.91 6.18
CA GLN A 1005 -34.58 -5.63 4.98
C GLN A 1005 -36.04 -6.06 5.15
N VAL A 1006 -36.93 -5.63 4.25
CA VAL A 1006 -38.35 -5.99 4.33
C VAL A 1006 -38.76 -7.17 3.43
N ILE A 1007 -37.91 -7.55 2.46
CA ILE A 1007 -38.11 -8.76 1.66
C ILE A 1007 -37.67 -9.99 2.45
N VAL A 1008 -38.58 -10.96 2.55
CA VAL A 1008 -38.31 -12.27 3.15
C VAL A 1008 -37.68 -13.18 2.11
N ASN A 1009 -36.63 -13.91 2.48
CA ASN A 1009 -35.86 -14.77 1.57
C ASN A 1009 -35.33 -14.02 0.32
N PRO A 1010 -34.44 -13.02 0.50
CA PRO A 1010 -33.93 -12.19 -0.60
C PRO A 1010 -33.03 -12.95 -1.59
N GLY A 1011 -32.44 -14.07 -1.19
CA GLY A 1011 -31.54 -14.90 -2.00
C GLY A 1011 -32.10 -16.27 -2.39
N PHE A 1012 -33.41 -16.50 -2.25
CA PHE A 1012 -34.07 -17.79 -2.52
C PHE A 1012 -33.45 -19.00 -1.75
N ASP A 1013 -32.79 -18.76 -0.61
CA ASP A 1013 -31.85 -19.68 0.06
C ASP A 1013 -32.48 -20.64 1.07
N ASP A 1014 -33.65 -20.30 1.60
CA ASP A 1014 -34.26 -21.02 2.73
C ASP A 1014 -35.16 -22.22 2.33
N ASN A 1015 -35.45 -22.42 1.03
CA ASN A 1015 -36.26 -23.55 0.55
C ASN A 1015 -36.07 -23.90 -0.94
N ARG A 1016 -36.52 -25.10 -1.33
CA ARG A 1016 -36.47 -25.61 -2.72
C ARG A 1016 -37.75 -25.38 -3.53
N ASN A 1017 -38.73 -24.66 -2.98
CA ASN A 1017 -40.02 -24.41 -3.64
C ASN A 1017 -40.23 -22.93 -3.99
N GLY A 1018 -39.23 -22.07 -3.79
CA GLY A 1018 -39.27 -20.65 -4.14
C GLY A 1018 -40.15 -19.81 -3.20
N GLY A 1019 -40.63 -20.37 -2.10
CA GLY A 1019 -41.42 -19.62 -1.12
C GLY A 1019 -40.56 -18.54 -0.43
N PRO A 1020 -41.12 -17.44 0.09
CA PRO A 1020 -42.53 -17.04 0.06
C PRO A 1020 -42.91 -16.24 -1.20
N TRP A 1021 -42.15 -16.33 -2.29
CA TRP A 1021 -42.44 -15.62 -3.53
C TRP A 1021 -43.64 -16.21 -4.28
N GLY A 1022 -44.51 -15.33 -4.78
CA GLY A 1022 -45.54 -15.66 -5.77
C GLY A 1022 -45.02 -15.44 -7.18
N TYR A 1023 -45.50 -16.23 -8.14
CA TYR A 1023 -45.19 -16.02 -9.55
C TYR A 1023 -46.37 -16.46 -10.43
N VAL A 1024 -46.49 -15.85 -11.61
CA VAL A 1024 -47.60 -16.09 -12.54
C VAL A 1024 -47.11 -16.87 -13.75
N GLY A 1025 -47.51 -18.14 -13.85
CA GLY A 1025 -47.20 -19.05 -14.97
C GLY A 1025 -46.37 -20.27 -14.56
N ASP A 1026 -46.34 -21.30 -15.42
CA ASP A 1026 -45.65 -22.59 -15.15
C ASP A 1026 -44.15 -22.56 -15.49
N ASN A 1027 -43.60 -21.42 -15.92
CA ASN A 1027 -42.24 -21.30 -16.44
C ASN A 1027 -41.16 -20.95 -15.39
N PHE A 1028 -41.51 -20.98 -14.10
CA PHE A 1028 -40.61 -20.64 -12.99
C PHE A 1028 -40.03 -21.89 -12.34
N GLY A 1029 -38.78 -21.83 -11.90
CA GLY A 1029 -38.16 -22.87 -11.09
C GLY A 1029 -36.91 -22.36 -10.38
N LEU A 1030 -36.37 -23.10 -9.42
CA LEU A 1030 -35.07 -22.82 -8.80
C LEU A 1030 -33.97 -23.61 -9.51
N ASP A 1031 -32.79 -23.00 -9.67
CA ASP A 1031 -31.65 -23.63 -10.34
C ASP A 1031 -30.35 -23.57 -9.52
N ASN A 1032 -29.46 -24.52 -9.83
CA ASN A 1032 -28.13 -24.90 -9.32
C ASN A 1032 -26.92 -23.98 -9.68
N VAL A 1033 -27.16 -22.89 -10.44
CA VAL A 1033 -26.20 -22.24 -11.37
C VAL A 1033 -25.30 -21.20 -10.65
N PRO A 1034 -24.06 -20.88 -11.09
CA PRO A 1034 -23.09 -20.12 -10.28
C PRO A 1034 -23.66 -18.81 -9.75
N TYR A 1035 -23.81 -18.76 -8.42
CA TYR A 1035 -24.55 -17.74 -7.70
C TYR A 1035 -23.72 -16.51 -7.39
N TYR A 1036 -24.40 -15.38 -7.20
CA TYR A 1036 -23.74 -14.19 -6.71
C TYR A 1036 -23.63 -14.18 -5.17
N SER A 1037 -24.63 -14.70 -4.44
CA SER A 1037 -24.68 -14.57 -2.98
C SER A 1037 -25.26 -15.77 -2.21
N ALA A 1038 -26.20 -16.53 -2.79
CA ALA A 1038 -26.98 -17.55 -2.10
C ALA A 1038 -27.03 -18.87 -2.88
N PRO A 1039 -27.31 -20.05 -2.27
CA PRO A 1039 -27.20 -21.35 -2.92
C PRO A 1039 -28.29 -21.65 -3.97
N HIS A 1040 -29.22 -20.75 -4.25
CA HIS A 1040 -30.32 -20.94 -5.22
C HIS A 1040 -30.62 -19.62 -5.95
N SER A 1041 -30.96 -19.69 -7.23
CA SER A 1041 -31.43 -18.56 -8.04
C SER A 1041 -32.78 -18.88 -8.66
N LEU A 1042 -33.61 -17.86 -8.86
CA LEU A 1042 -34.90 -18.05 -9.51
C LEU A 1042 -34.75 -18.00 -11.02
N ARG A 1043 -34.99 -19.13 -11.68
CA ARG A 1043 -35.03 -19.28 -13.13
C ARG A 1043 -36.44 -19.02 -13.68
N VAL A 1044 -36.51 -18.25 -14.76
CA VAL A 1044 -37.72 -17.98 -15.54
C VAL A 1044 -37.46 -18.35 -17.00
N ILE A 1045 -38.29 -19.20 -17.58
CA ILE A 1045 -38.24 -19.51 -19.02
C ILE A 1045 -39.28 -18.64 -19.75
N ILE A 1046 -38.85 -17.95 -20.80
CA ILE A 1046 -39.69 -16.99 -21.52
C ILE A 1046 -39.83 -17.43 -22.97
N TYR A 1047 -41.08 -17.58 -23.42
CA TYR A 1047 -41.42 -17.88 -24.80
C TYR A 1047 -42.02 -16.64 -25.49
N PRO A 1048 -41.85 -16.47 -26.81
CA PRO A 1048 -42.31 -15.27 -27.53
C PRO A 1048 -43.82 -15.00 -27.48
N SER A 1049 -44.63 -16.01 -27.12
CA SER A 1049 -46.09 -15.93 -27.01
C SER A 1049 -46.59 -15.51 -25.64
N ASP A 1050 -45.72 -15.46 -24.63
CA ASP A 1050 -46.11 -15.27 -23.25
C ASP A 1050 -46.15 -13.78 -22.92
N SER A 1051 -47.33 -13.28 -22.53
CA SER A 1051 -47.55 -11.83 -22.47
C SER A 1051 -47.25 -11.17 -21.12
N ASP A 1052 -46.97 -11.91 -20.04
CA ASP A 1052 -46.55 -11.32 -18.75
C ASP A 1052 -45.91 -12.38 -17.83
N HIS A 1053 -44.63 -12.21 -17.48
CA HIS A 1053 -43.99 -12.98 -16.41
C HIS A 1053 -43.79 -12.04 -15.21
N MET A 1054 -44.22 -12.45 -14.02
CA MET A 1054 -43.98 -11.66 -12.83
C MET A 1054 -43.66 -12.54 -11.63
N ILE A 1055 -42.79 -12.04 -10.77
CA ILE A 1055 -42.59 -12.54 -9.40
C ILE A 1055 -43.00 -11.47 -8.42
N SER A 1056 -43.60 -11.87 -7.30
CA SER A 1056 -44.12 -10.94 -6.31
C SER A 1056 -43.96 -11.43 -4.88
N GLN A 1057 -43.93 -10.48 -3.94
CA GLN A 1057 -44.03 -10.76 -2.52
C GLN A 1057 -44.92 -9.70 -1.87
N THR A 1058 -45.73 -10.12 -0.91
CA THR A 1058 -46.53 -9.20 -0.10
C THR A 1058 -45.64 -8.59 0.97
N LEU A 1059 -45.52 -7.26 0.96
CA LEU A 1059 -44.84 -6.48 1.98
C LEU A 1059 -45.85 -5.94 3.00
N ARG A 1060 -45.43 -5.75 4.25
CA ARG A 1060 -46.29 -5.30 5.35
C ARG A 1060 -45.58 -4.29 6.22
N ASN A 1061 -46.35 -3.43 6.87
CA ASN A 1061 -45.87 -2.43 7.82
C ASN A 1061 -44.78 -1.51 7.24
N LEU A 1062 -45.00 -0.97 6.03
CA LEU A 1062 -44.04 -0.07 5.41
C LEU A 1062 -44.34 1.39 5.78
N ASN A 1063 -43.35 2.08 6.33
CA ASN A 1063 -43.36 3.51 6.59
C ASN A 1063 -41.96 4.05 6.29
N GLY A 1064 -41.84 5.16 5.55
CA GLY A 1064 -40.54 5.77 5.24
C GLY A 1064 -40.00 5.46 3.84
N LYS A 1065 -38.66 5.54 3.70
CA LYS A 1065 -37.94 5.43 2.43
C LYS A 1065 -37.27 4.06 2.32
N TYR A 1066 -37.30 3.46 1.14
CA TYR A 1066 -36.78 2.12 0.87
C TYR A 1066 -35.91 2.13 -0.39
N ALA A 1067 -34.79 1.41 -0.36
CA ALA A 1067 -33.91 1.17 -1.49
C ALA A 1067 -34.04 -0.28 -1.97
N LEU A 1068 -34.37 -0.45 -3.25
CA LEU A 1068 -34.43 -1.72 -3.95
C LEU A 1068 -33.09 -1.98 -4.66
N SER A 1069 -32.56 -3.18 -4.51
CA SER A 1069 -31.55 -3.78 -5.40
C SER A 1069 -31.97 -5.19 -5.79
N TYR A 1070 -31.68 -5.60 -7.03
CA TYR A 1070 -31.91 -6.94 -7.53
C TYR A 1070 -30.91 -7.28 -8.64
N ARG A 1071 -30.58 -8.56 -8.80
CA ARG A 1071 -29.69 -9.03 -9.86
C ARG A 1071 -30.42 -9.95 -10.83
N PHE A 1072 -30.15 -9.81 -12.12
CA PHE A 1072 -30.68 -10.72 -13.14
C PHE A 1072 -29.74 -10.93 -14.33
N LYS A 1073 -29.89 -12.04 -15.04
CA LYS A 1073 -29.19 -12.31 -16.31
C LYS A 1073 -30.01 -13.17 -17.26
N VAL A 1074 -29.72 -13.08 -18.56
CA VAL A 1074 -30.14 -14.11 -19.53
C VAL A 1074 -29.02 -15.14 -19.62
N GLN A 1075 -29.26 -16.33 -19.10
CA GLN A 1075 -28.28 -17.41 -19.02
C GLN A 1075 -28.20 -18.21 -20.33
N GLU A 1076 -29.34 -18.44 -20.98
CA GLU A 1076 -29.43 -19.22 -22.20
C GLU A 1076 -30.49 -18.63 -23.14
N ALA A 1077 -30.22 -18.68 -24.44
CA ALA A 1077 -31.16 -18.27 -25.49
C ALA A 1077 -31.19 -19.33 -26.60
N VAL A 1078 -32.38 -19.84 -26.92
CA VAL A 1078 -32.59 -20.89 -27.93
C VAL A 1078 -32.99 -20.24 -29.26
N ASN A 1079 -32.25 -20.55 -30.33
CA ASN A 1079 -32.49 -20.06 -31.70
C ASN A 1079 -32.64 -18.52 -31.79
N ASP A 1080 -31.80 -17.81 -31.06
CA ASP A 1080 -31.81 -16.36 -30.96
C ASP A 1080 -31.27 -15.64 -32.22
N ARG A 1081 -32.01 -14.64 -32.70
CA ARG A 1081 -31.62 -13.69 -33.75
C ARG A 1081 -31.73 -12.23 -33.28
N GLY A 1082 -31.81 -12.02 -31.97
CA GLY A 1082 -31.92 -10.74 -31.28
C GLY A 1082 -33.14 -10.71 -30.35
N PHE A 1083 -32.92 -10.39 -29.08
CA PHE A 1083 -33.96 -10.15 -28.07
C PHE A 1083 -33.67 -8.89 -27.27
N MET A 1084 -34.69 -8.35 -26.60
CA MET A 1084 -34.55 -7.35 -25.54
C MET A 1084 -35.51 -7.68 -24.42
N CYS A 1085 -34.97 -7.86 -23.24
CA CYS A 1085 -35.67 -8.09 -21.99
C CYS A 1085 -35.71 -6.82 -21.15
N SER A 1086 -36.82 -6.63 -20.45
CA SER A 1086 -37.03 -5.55 -19.49
C SER A 1086 -37.53 -6.14 -18.18
N VAL A 1087 -36.94 -5.71 -17.07
CA VAL A 1087 -37.40 -6.01 -15.71
C VAL A 1087 -37.89 -4.71 -15.10
N ARG A 1088 -39.16 -4.68 -14.72
CA ARG A 1088 -39.85 -3.50 -14.22
C ARG A 1088 -40.35 -3.76 -12.80
N PRO A 1089 -39.67 -3.22 -11.78
CA PRO A 1089 -40.15 -3.33 -10.41
C PRO A 1089 -41.38 -2.44 -10.18
N LYS A 1090 -42.31 -2.90 -9.35
CA LYS A 1090 -43.52 -2.18 -8.95
C LYS A 1090 -43.79 -2.43 -7.47
N ILE A 1091 -44.07 -1.38 -6.69
CA ILE A 1091 -44.55 -1.48 -5.30
C ILE A 1091 -45.91 -0.80 -5.23
N GLY A 1092 -46.97 -1.56 -4.94
CA GLY A 1092 -48.35 -1.08 -5.00
C GLY A 1092 -48.71 -0.62 -6.42
N ASP A 1093 -49.00 0.67 -6.57
CA ASP A 1093 -49.29 1.31 -7.87
C ASP A 1093 -48.11 2.09 -8.48
N THR A 1094 -46.97 2.12 -7.79
CA THR A 1094 -45.77 2.85 -8.21
C THR A 1094 -44.82 1.93 -8.98
N PHE A 1095 -44.48 2.29 -10.22
CA PHE A 1095 -43.40 1.65 -10.97
C PHE A 1095 -42.06 2.29 -10.63
N LEU A 1096 -41.03 1.46 -10.47
CA LEU A 1096 -39.64 1.88 -10.27
C LEU A 1096 -38.86 1.77 -11.59
N GLN A 1097 -37.61 2.21 -11.56
CA GLN A 1097 -36.72 2.21 -12.71
C GLN A 1097 -36.60 0.80 -13.31
N ALA A 1098 -36.81 0.72 -14.62
CA ALA A 1098 -36.70 -0.52 -15.37
C ALA A 1098 -35.23 -0.82 -15.70
N ALA A 1099 -34.83 -2.08 -15.62
CA ALA A 1099 -33.55 -2.55 -16.14
C ALA A 1099 -33.76 -3.31 -17.45
N TYR A 1100 -32.84 -3.16 -18.40
CA TYR A 1100 -32.92 -3.74 -19.75
C TYR A 1100 -31.71 -4.60 -20.07
N LEU A 1101 -31.90 -5.64 -20.88
CA LEU A 1101 -30.84 -6.54 -21.32
C LEU A 1101 -31.18 -7.13 -22.69
N ASP A 1102 -30.25 -7.05 -23.65
CA ASP A 1102 -30.43 -7.46 -25.05
C ASP A 1102 -29.43 -8.53 -25.52
N GLN A 1103 -28.64 -9.08 -24.60
CA GLN A 1103 -27.64 -10.11 -24.86
C GLN A 1103 -27.53 -11.08 -23.68
N LEU A 1104 -26.90 -12.24 -23.91
CA LEU A 1104 -26.50 -13.13 -22.82
C LEU A 1104 -25.50 -12.39 -21.92
N SER A 1105 -25.68 -12.48 -20.60
CA SER A 1105 -24.81 -11.79 -19.64
C SER A 1105 -24.23 -12.74 -18.59
N ASP A 1106 -22.91 -12.66 -18.40
CA ASP A 1106 -22.19 -13.26 -17.29
C ASP A 1106 -21.00 -12.33 -16.96
N PRO A 1107 -20.94 -11.67 -15.77
CA PRO A 1107 -21.75 -11.88 -14.56
C PRO A 1107 -23.17 -11.26 -14.60
N PHE A 1108 -23.95 -11.43 -13.52
CA PHE A 1108 -25.29 -10.85 -13.34
C PHE A 1108 -25.32 -9.32 -13.52
N VAL A 1109 -26.41 -8.81 -14.11
CA VAL A 1109 -26.71 -7.37 -14.22
C VAL A 1109 -27.50 -6.92 -12.99
N GLU A 1110 -27.17 -5.74 -12.46
CA GLU A 1110 -27.83 -5.17 -11.29
C GLU A 1110 -28.90 -4.15 -11.70
N GLY A 1111 -30.06 -4.20 -11.03
CA GLY A 1111 -31.12 -3.23 -11.14
C GLY A 1111 -31.41 -2.61 -9.77
N THR A 1112 -31.62 -1.30 -9.74
CA THR A 1112 -31.85 -0.55 -8.49
C THR A 1112 -33.12 0.29 -8.58
N GLY A 1113 -33.65 0.71 -7.44
CA GLY A 1113 -34.74 1.67 -7.38
C GLY A 1113 -34.93 2.26 -5.98
N GLU A 1114 -35.62 3.38 -5.87
CA GLU A 1114 -36.03 3.96 -4.59
C GLU A 1114 -37.54 4.06 -4.53
N TRP A 1115 -38.13 3.73 -3.38
CA TRP A 1115 -39.56 3.87 -3.13
C TRP A 1115 -39.78 4.50 -1.75
N SER A 1116 -40.73 5.42 -1.63
CA SER A 1116 -41.08 6.03 -0.35
C SER A 1116 -42.58 6.13 -0.18
N THR A 1117 -43.02 6.08 1.08
CA THR A 1117 -44.40 6.36 1.48
C THR A 1117 -44.43 7.37 2.61
N VAL A 1118 -45.44 8.26 2.58
CA VAL A 1118 -45.63 9.32 3.58
C VAL A 1118 -46.64 8.89 4.66
N ASP A 1119 -47.44 7.85 4.38
CA ASP A 1119 -48.41 7.25 5.29
C ASP A 1119 -48.00 5.80 5.61
N ASP A 1120 -48.40 5.30 6.78
CA ASP A 1120 -48.25 3.88 7.15
C ASP A 1120 -48.99 2.99 6.14
N VAL A 1121 -48.25 2.10 5.47
CA VAL A 1121 -48.78 1.11 4.54
C VAL A 1121 -48.83 -0.25 5.24
N ASP A 1122 -50.02 -0.61 5.73
CA ASP A 1122 -50.28 -1.89 6.41
C ASP A 1122 -49.84 -3.10 5.55
N GLN A 1123 -50.17 -3.06 4.26
CA GLN A 1123 -49.87 -4.13 3.31
C GLN A 1123 -49.82 -3.59 1.87
N THR A 1124 -48.79 -3.97 1.12
CA THR A 1124 -48.69 -3.72 -0.33
C THR A 1124 -48.01 -4.89 -1.04
N GLU A 1125 -47.99 -4.87 -2.37
CA GLU A 1125 -47.38 -5.93 -3.18
C GLU A 1125 -46.16 -5.38 -3.92
N PHE A 1126 -45.01 -6.02 -3.74
CA PHE A 1126 -43.83 -5.82 -4.58
C PHE A 1126 -43.87 -6.82 -5.75
N LYS A 1127 -43.60 -6.35 -6.98
CA LYS A 1127 -43.54 -7.15 -8.20
C LYS A 1127 -42.29 -6.83 -9.00
N LEU A 1128 -41.65 -7.84 -9.57
CA LEU A 1128 -40.77 -7.68 -10.73
C LEU A 1128 -41.50 -8.21 -11.95
N ILE A 1129 -41.86 -7.31 -12.87
CA ILE A 1129 -42.56 -7.63 -14.11
C ILE A 1129 -41.54 -7.73 -15.23
N ILE A 1130 -41.50 -8.89 -15.88
CA ILE A 1130 -40.50 -9.27 -16.86
C ILE A 1130 -41.18 -9.32 -18.22
N GLY A 1131 -40.64 -8.56 -19.18
CA GLY A 1131 -41.09 -8.57 -20.57
C GLY A 1131 -39.92 -8.68 -21.51
N CYS A 1132 -39.89 -9.72 -22.34
CA CYS A 1132 -38.91 -9.89 -23.40
C CYS A 1132 -39.58 -9.91 -24.77
N PHE A 1133 -38.96 -9.26 -25.75
CA PHE A 1133 -39.44 -9.21 -27.13
C PHE A 1133 -38.28 -9.37 -28.10
N GLY A 1134 -38.53 -9.96 -29.28
CA GLY A 1134 -37.49 -10.25 -30.26
C GLY A 1134 -37.76 -11.53 -31.05
N GLN A 1135 -36.72 -12.03 -31.72
CA GLN A 1135 -36.75 -13.30 -32.45
C GLN A 1135 -35.93 -14.35 -31.71
N PHE A 1136 -36.58 -15.12 -30.85
CA PHE A 1136 -36.01 -16.25 -30.10
C PHE A 1136 -37.05 -17.38 -30.02
N GLU A 1137 -36.65 -18.61 -29.72
CA GLU A 1137 -37.58 -19.72 -29.42
C GLU A 1137 -37.75 -19.96 -27.93
N GLY A 1138 -36.81 -19.52 -27.09
CA GLY A 1138 -36.92 -19.52 -25.63
C GLY A 1138 -35.75 -18.81 -24.98
N LEU A 1139 -35.99 -18.04 -23.91
CA LEU A 1139 -34.96 -17.40 -23.09
C LEU A 1139 -35.01 -17.94 -21.67
N GLN A 1140 -33.85 -18.17 -21.06
CA GLN A 1140 -33.74 -18.56 -19.66
C GLN A 1140 -33.14 -17.40 -18.86
N LEU A 1141 -33.96 -16.73 -18.06
CA LEU A 1141 -33.56 -15.64 -17.17
C LEU A 1141 -33.35 -16.15 -15.76
N HIS A 1142 -32.34 -15.64 -15.06
CA HIS A 1142 -32.08 -15.93 -13.64
C HIS A 1142 -32.16 -14.64 -12.84
N PHE A 1143 -32.75 -14.72 -11.64
CA PHE A 1143 -32.81 -13.65 -10.64
C PHE A 1143 -32.12 -14.09 -9.35
N ASP A 1144 -31.39 -13.17 -8.73
CA ASP A 1144 -30.67 -13.36 -7.46
C ASP A 1144 -30.67 -12.04 -6.65
N ASP A 1145 -30.39 -12.12 -5.34
CA ASP A 1145 -30.19 -10.97 -4.45
C ASP A 1145 -31.24 -9.85 -4.52
N ILE A 1146 -32.52 -10.18 -4.36
CA ILE A 1146 -33.59 -9.19 -4.38
C ILE A 1146 -33.77 -8.60 -2.99
N THR A 1147 -33.28 -7.39 -2.78
CA THR A 1147 -33.31 -6.67 -1.50
C THR A 1147 -34.16 -5.42 -1.59
N LEU A 1148 -35.02 -5.18 -0.59
CA LEU A 1148 -35.70 -3.91 -0.37
C LEU A 1148 -35.45 -3.50 1.09
N THR A 1149 -34.56 -2.53 1.28
CA THR A 1149 -34.07 -2.14 2.60
C THR A 1149 -34.63 -0.77 2.96
N GLU A 1150 -35.20 -0.63 4.15
CA GLU A 1150 -35.56 0.67 4.72
C GLU A 1150 -34.30 1.52 4.93
N VAL A 1151 -34.31 2.75 4.42
CA VAL A 1151 -33.18 3.68 4.47
C VAL A 1151 -33.50 4.76 5.49
N CYS A 1152 -32.59 4.95 6.45
CA CYS A 1152 -32.78 5.94 7.51
C CYS A 1152 -32.62 7.37 6.96
N ASP A 1153 -33.62 8.21 7.21
CA ASP A 1153 -33.58 9.64 6.87
C ASP A 1153 -32.66 10.37 7.85
N THR A 1154 -31.49 10.82 7.40
CA THR A 1154 -30.51 11.54 8.23
C THR A 1154 -30.86 13.03 8.47
N ASP A 1155 -32.02 13.52 8.03
CA ASP A 1155 -32.38 14.95 8.05
C ASP A 1155 -33.50 15.36 9.04
N LEU A 1156 -33.94 14.47 9.95
CA LEU A 1156 -34.87 14.86 11.02
C LEU A 1156 -34.12 15.41 12.24
N LYS A 1157 -33.93 16.73 12.28
CA LYS A 1157 -33.67 17.44 13.56
C LYS A 1157 -34.83 17.21 14.53
N PRO A 1158 -34.58 16.95 15.82
CA PRO A 1158 -35.64 16.79 16.80
C PRO A 1158 -36.42 18.10 16.96
N LYS A 1159 -37.75 18.01 16.86
CA LYS A 1159 -38.66 19.08 17.33
C LYS A 1159 -38.52 19.15 18.85
N ILE A 1160 -38.09 20.32 19.33
CA ILE A 1160 -38.12 20.68 20.75
C ILE A 1160 -39.59 20.89 21.14
N GLU A 1161 -40.06 20.12 22.13
CA GLU A 1161 -41.03 20.57 23.13
C GLU A 1161 -40.44 20.37 24.53
#